data_AF-A0A8J6L621-F1
#
_entry.id   AF-A0A8J6L621-F1
#
_cell.length_a   1.000
_cell.length_b   1.000
_cell.length_c   1.000
_cell.angle_alpha   90.00
_cell.angle_beta   90.00
_cell.angle_gamma   90.00
#
_symmetry.space_group_name_H-M   'P 1'
#
loop_
_entity.id
_entity.type
_entity.pdbx_description
1 polymer ?
#
loop_
_entity_poly.entity_id
_entity_poly.type
_entity_poly.pdbx_seq_one_letter_code
_entity_poly.pdbx_strand_id
1 'polypeptide(L)'
;MKCLLVFDHLNDVVYTKYDEKFSQHIRDFAAHQGFVNPENSDVIIDDNVLVQIFSPIITSQRIMNCQFGNSYTSIQCEGGLNMCFDEYMGYLFVSVAQEDIHSIKKYINICITVVRYLCGPDVCQLKVCEKRAAAATRLIDSWVHLQNNDQAVFVEAVEQLIVNSDVSSVTLQILRKSVDKLISSIDCSKIHAMVLVNNKFLSLYSSQNAKELSASDILFATIVSQSSATKFEQTTYKVDSLQVLLAGSDQNPCCLAHVVHVIPICEGINLLYLLEVGNLAISSSLYEAFFHLHTMQLVQIQKDVDTLRPAFENLDLAMKRLNDALKKNKNNTIEYSAKQLIKKWDIIRKKYLDFLKTTSDEALLRAETLALGLLENLKQLLSLMAVDDKILTSTRNQTVEVAKIVSEKLNSYNEFLKVKDSLTINKYLEEFPGLVHFLYVDRVSHRVTAPTLDFSADETNRLTKNKIWAMIKFSRNHLQEGNLSLMWKDTIFNYAYFVWFEDTSGTPMKPLVYPTNSSKALPLPGLLGSDFYRKLKEVCFPKMSSAKIRCYELFCVHLGLVTASCVLEHTRRLAATIWELRGLKAHPIDLLGNGVEKIFKLDSTCPQFDDTPVFYMIFSKLTVFRQVVDQIRSQINQENPVKNKFHVIVVPRYLYHFQEKLEELGLIYSVIKLHSFQWFPLNLDVGILSLELPNIFKSLFLQSDFTFLPPLARALWNLFFVIGKPRFIVALGEYSKKILSQVDLLIENQGDTDKLESDIGGLIVIDRNVDYSSALLTPGTYTALLNEVYGVSSGVCEYKEDGGQQKNEGRINPVVKKQPVNFTLDSNQDSVYADIKNRYFTEVTSVLSTLTKQLKTEKVQSKEMALDEIKRYVQTQLQATKSRKKFITNHLLAAETIINVLGSRYETQQEIEADIIRNTNRSANFSYLEESLCVEDSEHVSLRLFCLLSVTQKLSESEVKSFWRKFLHQFGFSYSFAYRYLINANFIAEPAPTNSKIRLPKFATKEFYTNANKLKQIPPNPEKINLKFPTCASYVFGGVYIPLITQIASMILNSTPIDEISIKLSGLGVLSLRNDKGFPLERRSLLIYLVGGVTYAEIAACNLLETLTGSRIIIFSDRIITGNDLMKEILS
;
A
#
# COMPACT_ATOMS: atom_id res chain seq x y z
N MET A 1 -0.72 30.00 38.37
CA MET A 1 0.49 30.79 38.13
C MET A 1 1.26 30.09 37.04
N LYS A 2 1.27 30.69 35.85
CA LYS A 2 1.96 30.20 34.65
C LYS A 2 2.59 31.37 33.92
N CYS A 3 3.84 31.23 33.52
CA CYS A 3 4.56 32.25 32.79
C CYS A 3 5.51 31.63 31.76
N LEU A 4 5.71 32.34 30.65
CA LEU A 4 6.76 32.16 29.66
C LEU A 4 7.44 33.51 29.44
N LEU A 5 8.75 33.53 29.61
CA LEU A 5 9.64 34.67 29.36
C LEU A 5 10.70 34.26 28.35
N VAL A 6 11.01 35.14 27.41
CA VAL A 6 12.08 34.94 26.43
C VAL A 6 13.09 36.06 26.59
N PHE A 7 14.36 35.70 26.81
CA PHE A 7 15.45 36.64 27.01
C PHE A 7 16.45 36.56 25.86
N ASP A 8 16.94 37.71 25.38
CA ASP A 8 18.03 37.77 24.40
C ASP A 8 19.41 37.63 25.05
N HIS A 9 20.48 37.60 24.26
CA HIS A 9 21.88 37.51 24.72
C HIS A 9 22.33 38.63 25.68
N LEU A 10 21.61 39.75 25.78
CA LEU A 10 21.88 40.84 26.73
C LEU A 10 21.06 40.73 28.02
N ASN A 11 20.27 39.67 28.17
CA ASN A 11 19.31 39.43 29.25
C ASN A 11 18.11 40.40 29.22
N ASP A 12 17.83 41.02 28.07
CA ASP A 12 16.62 41.81 27.90
C ASP A 12 15.44 40.91 27.55
N VAL A 13 14.25 41.30 28.02
CA VAL A 13 13.00 40.63 27.68
C VAL A 13 12.64 40.90 26.22
N VAL A 14 12.29 39.82 25.50
CA VAL A 14 11.89 39.80 24.09
C VAL A 14 10.42 39.47 23.91
N TYR A 15 9.89 38.58 24.75
CA TYR A 15 8.49 38.15 24.72
C TYR A 15 8.05 37.67 26.10
N THR A 16 6.81 38.01 26.46
CA THR A 16 6.19 37.60 27.73
C THR A 16 4.79 37.04 27.47
N LYS A 17 4.45 35.97 28.19
CA LYS A 17 3.08 35.43 28.28
C LYS A 17 2.86 34.89 29.68
N TYR A 18 1.83 35.38 30.37
CA TYR A 18 1.55 34.98 31.75
C TYR A 18 0.06 34.98 32.08
N ASP A 19 -0.33 34.21 33.10
CA ASP A 19 -1.67 34.22 33.67
C ASP A 19 -1.85 35.34 34.72
N GLU A 20 -3.10 35.66 35.08
CA GLU A 20 -3.41 36.70 36.07
C GLU A 20 -2.79 36.40 37.45
N LYS A 21 -2.65 35.11 37.80
CA LYS A 21 -2.04 34.70 39.07
C LYS A 21 -0.56 35.07 39.11
N PHE A 22 0.17 34.91 38.01
CA PHE A 22 1.56 35.32 37.91
C PHE A 22 1.70 36.84 37.95
N SER A 23 0.85 37.56 37.21
CA SER A 23 0.94 39.03 37.20
C SER A 23 0.65 39.63 38.57
N GLN A 24 -0.32 39.09 39.31
CA GLN A 24 -0.58 39.52 40.68
C GLN A 24 0.62 39.25 41.59
N HIS A 25 1.19 38.03 41.54
CA HIS A 25 2.33 37.67 42.38
C HIS A 25 3.56 38.55 42.14
N ILE A 26 3.89 38.83 40.88
CA ILE A 26 5.02 39.70 40.52
C ILE A 26 4.76 41.15 40.95
N ARG A 27 3.53 41.65 40.83
CA ARG A 27 3.18 43.01 41.31
C ARG A 27 3.35 43.12 42.82
N ASP A 28 2.83 42.15 43.57
CA ASP A 28 2.97 42.11 45.02
C ASP A 28 4.45 42.10 45.39
N PHE A 29 5.25 41.23 44.76
CA PHE A 29 6.70 41.16 45.00
C PHE A 29 7.41 42.48 44.64
N ALA A 30 7.10 43.07 43.50
CA ALA A 30 7.72 44.32 43.02
C ALA A 30 7.38 45.51 43.94
N ALA A 31 6.16 45.58 44.47
CA ALA A 31 5.77 46.58 45.45
C ALA A 31 6.53 46.42 46.78
N HIS A 32 6.70 45.18 47.26
CA HIS A 32 7.50 44.91 48.47
C HIS A 32 8.99 45.24 48.30
N GLN A 33 9.54 45.09 47.10
CA GLN A 33 10.95 45.41 46.79
C GLN A 33 11.17 46.89 46.40
N GLY A 34 10.11 47.70 46.34
CA GLY A 34 10.20 49.12 45.97
C GLY A 34 10.48 49.38 44.48
N PHE A 35 10.19 48.41 43.60
CA PHE A 35 10.39 48.56 42.15
C PHE A 35 9.25 49.31 41.45
N VAL A 36 8.07 49.40 42.06
CA VAL A 36 6.87 50.04 41.50
C VAL A 36 6.16 50.87 42.57
N ASN A 37 5.69 52.08 42.23
CA ASN A 37 4.86 52.89 43.12
C ASN A 37 3.45 52.29 43.23
N PRO A 38 2.89 52.15 44.45
CA PRO A 38 1.59 51.52 44.67
C PRO A 38 0.38 52.27 44.05
N GLU A 39 0.58 53.49 43.54
CA GLU A 39 -0.46 54.31 42.89
C GLU A 39 -0.58 54.06 41.37
N ASN A 40 0.37 53.37 40.73
CA ASN A 40 0.27 53.01 39.30
C ASN A 40 -0.40 51.64 39.13
N SER A 41 -1.71 51.65 38.94
CA SER A 41 -2.53 50.45 38.68
C SER A 41 -2.57 50.07 37.19
N ASP A 42 -1.42 49.91 36.54
CA ASP A 42 -1.39 49.35 35.18
C ASP A 42 -1.59 47.82 35.21
N VAL A 43 -2.39 47.31 34.27
CA VAL A 43 -2.73 45.88 34.17
C VAL A 43 -1.52 45.04 33.71
N ILE A 44 -0.57 45.66 33.00
CA ILE A 44 0.59 45.02 32.36
C ILE A 44 1.86 45.26 33.20
N ILE A 45 2.67 44.22 33.38
CA ILE A 45 3.95 44.30 34.10
C ILE A 45 5.01 44.97 33.21
N ASP A 46 5.74 45.96 33.73
CA ASP A 46 6.89 46.56 33.05
C ASP A 46 8.03 45.53 32.87
N ASP A 47 8.54 45.40 31.65
CA ASP A 47 9.64 44.50 31.31
C ASP A 47 10.90 44.76 32.16
N ASN A 48 11.15 46.00 32.58
CA ASN A 48 12.28 46.34 33.45
C ASN A 48 12.19 45.65 34.82
N VAL A 49 10.97 45.51 35.36
CA VAL A 49 10.72 44.80 36.62
C VAL A 49 11.03 43.31 36.44
N LEU A 50 10.63 42.72 35.32
CA LEU A 50 10.94 41.32 34.99
C LEU A 50 12.44 41.10 34.82
N VAL A 51 13.15 42.00 34.13
CA VAL A 51 14.61 41.94 34.00
C VAL A 51 15.29 41.99 35.37
N GLN A 52 14.89 42.91 36.25
CA GLN A 52 15.47 43.03 37.60
C GLN A 52 15.28 41.75 38.44
N ILE A 53 14.07 41.17 38.39
CA ILE A 53 13.75 39.97 39.17
C ILE A 53 14.48 38.73 38.65
N PHE A 54 14.53 38.54 37.33
CA PHE A 54 15.05 37.31 36.73
C PHE A 54 16.54 37.37 36.35
N SER A 55 17.14 38.55 36.19
CA SER A 55 18.55 38.70 35.78
C SER A 55 19.53 37.84 36.58
N PRO A 56 19.44 37.71 37.93
CA PRO A 56 20.36 36.85 38.68
C PRO A 56 20.29 35.38 38.25
N ILE A 57 19.09 34.83 38.05
CA ILE A 57 18.93 33.42 37.67
C ILE A 57 19.29 33.17 36.21
N ILE A 58 18.94 34.11 35.31
CA ILE A 58 19.31 34.05 33.90
C ILE A 58 20.83 34.10 33.73
N THR A 59 21.49 35.02 34.44
CA THR A 59 22.95 35.17 34.43
C THR A 59 23.62 33.90 34.97
N SER A 60 23.11 33.36 36.08
CA SER A 60 23.60 32.09 36.63
C SER A 60 23.51 30.96 35.61
N GLN A 61 22.36 30.78 34.97
CA GLN A 61 22.14 29.71 33.98
C GLN A 61 23.11 29.83 32.80
N ARG A 62 23.32 31.06 32.30
CA ARG A 62 24.21 31.34 31.17
C ARG A 62 25.68 31.13 31.50
N ILE A 63 26.13 31.55 32.68
CA ILE A 63 27.50 31.28 33.14
C ILE A 63 27.74 29.77 33.21
N MET A 64 26.79 29.02 33.78
CA MET A 64 26.86 27.56 33.85
C MET A 64 26.94 26.90 32.46
N ASN A 65 26.22 27.45 31.47
CA ASN A 65 26.29 26.97 30.09
C ASN A 65 27.63 27.30 29.44
N CYS A 66 28.00 28.58 29.41
CA CYS A 66 29.13 29.07 28.62
C CYS A 66 30.48 28.70 29.24
N GLN A 67 30.64 28.75 30.56
CA GLN A 67 31.93 28.49 31.22
C GLN A 67 32.16 27.01 31.55
N PHE A 68 31.10 26.28 31.92
CA PHE A 68 31.23 24.93 32.46
C PHE A 68 30.63 23.84 31.56
N GLY A 69 29.89 24.21 30.50
CA GLY A 69 29.21 23.26 29.62
C GLY A 69 28.15 22.41 30.35
N ASN A 70 27.66 22.87 31.51
CA ASN A 70 26.76 22.11 32.38
C ASN A 70 25.69 23.04 32.98
N SER A 71 24.81 23.56 32.12
CA SER A 71 23.66 24.35 32.57
C SER A 71 22.56 23.46 33.14
N TYR A 72 21.91 23.94 34.19
CA TYR A 72 20.70 23.31 34.70
C TYR A 72 19.54 23.54 33.72
N THR A 73 18.69 22.53 33.55
CA THR A 73 17.52 22.57 32.64
C THR A 73 16.22 22.87 33.39
N SER A 74 16.23 22.81 34.72
CA SER A 74 15.09 23.10 35.58
C SER A 74 15.51 23.39 37.02
N ILE A 75 14.69 24.17 37.73
CA ILE A 75 14.77 24.45 39.16
C ILE A 75 13.41 24.09 39.77
N GLN A 76 13.44 23.33 40.86
CA GLN A 76 12.25 22.98 41.64
C GLN A 76 12.30 23.74 42.95
N CYS A 77 11.31 24.60 43.18
CA CYS A 77 11.18 25.40 44.38
C CYS A 77 10.29 24.71 45.42
N GLU A 78 10.43 25.12 46.68
CA GLU A 78 9.50 24.74 47.74
C GLU A 78 8.07 25.22 47.40
N GLY A 79 7.05 24.40 47.71
CA GLY A 79 5.65 24.69 47.36
C GLY A 79 5.24 24.28 45.94
N GLY A 80 6.06 23.49 45.23
CA GLY A 80 5.70 22.86 43.95
C GLY A 80 5.76 23.77 42.73
N LEU A 81 6.36 24.96 42.86
CA LEU A 81 6.64 25.84 41.74
C LEU A 81 7.91 25.36 41.01
N ASN A 82 7.80 25.11 39.71
CA ASN A 82 8.91 24.65 38.88
C ASN A 82 9.24 25.69 37.82
N MET A 83 10.52 25.87 37.55
CA MET A 83 11.07 26.71 36.49
C MET A 83 11.89 25.85 35.54
N CYS A 84 11.63 25.91 34.24
CA CYS A 84 12.39 25.18 33.23
C CYS A 84 13.04 26.15 32.24
N PHE A 85 14.20 25.73 31.73
CA PHE A 85 15.04 26.51 30.83
C PHE A 85 15.30 25.72 29.55
N ASP A 86 15.22 26.39 28.41
CA ASP A 86 15.66 25.85 27.12
C ASP A 86 16.12 27.00 26.22
N GLU A 87 16.96 26.72 25.22
CA GLU A 87 17.58 27.75 24.39
C GLU A 87 17.34 27.51 22.91
N TYR A 88 17.07 28.58 22.18
CA TYR A 88 16.95 28.54 20.73
C TYR A 88 17.60 29.78 20.10
N MET A 89 18.63 29.57 19.27
CA MET A 89 19.35 30.62 18.53
C MET A 89 19.86 31.77 19.44
N GLY A 90 20.41 31.45 20.61
CA GLY A 90 20.92 32.43 21.56
C GLY A 90 19.86 33.10 22.45
N TYR A 91 18.58 32.73 22.31
CA TYR A 91 17.50 33.22 23.16
C TYR A 91 17.12 32.17 24.19
N LEU A 92 17.05 32.59 25.45
CA LEU A 92 16.73 31.72 26.58
C LEU A 92 15.23 31.79 26.86
N PHE A 93 14.55 30.65 26.76
CA PHE A 93 13.16 30.47 27.10
C PHE A 93 13.06 29.97 28.54
N VAL A 94 12.29 30.69 29.35
CA VAL A 94 12.05 30.38 30.76
C VAL A 94 10.56 30.24 30.98
N SER A 95 10.13 29.06 31.44
CA SER A 95 8.73 28.86 31.85
C SER A 95 8.63 28.52 33.32
N VAL A 96 7.69 29.17 33.99
CA VAL A 96 7.41 29.03 35.42
C VAL A 96 5.98 28.54 35.57
N ALA A 97 5.79 27.37 36.20
CA ALA A 97 4.45 26.83 36.45
C ALA A 97 4.43 25.88 37.65
N GLN A 98 3.25 25.72 38.27
CA GLN A 98 2.96 24.68 39.27
C GLN A 98 2.50 23.39 38.58
N GLU A 99 3.37 22.83 37.74
CA GLU A 99 3.14 21.58 37.00
C GLU A 99 4.39 20.71 37.05
N ASP A 100 4.30 19.45 36.66
CA ASP A 100 5.46 18.58 36.59
C ASP A 100 6.48 19.08 35.53
N ILE A 101 7.77 18.84 35.79
CA ILE A 101 8.88 19.32 34.96
C ILE A 101 8.73 18.87 33.50
N HIS A 102 8.19 17.67 33.23
CA HIS A 102 8.04 17.14 31.87
C HIS A 102 6.97 17.92 31.10
N SER A 103 5.83 18.24 31.72
CA SER A 103 4.79 19.08 31.14
C SER A 103 5.32 20.49 30.80
N ILE A 104 6.10 21.10 31.69
CA ILE A 104 6.68 22.44 31.46
C ILE A 104 7.73 22.39 30.34
N LYS A 105 8.62 21.39 30.33
CA LYS A 105 9.60 21.20 29.24
C LYS A 105 8.90 20.98 27.90
N LYS A 106 7.78 20.25 27.89
CA LYS A 106 6.98 20.06 26.67
C LYS A 106 6.38 21.38 26.20
N TYR A 107 5.81 22.16 27.12
CA TYR A 107 5.27 23.49 26.84
C TYR A 107 6.33 24.40 26.23
N ILE A 108 7.54 24.48 26.82
CA ILE A 108 8.65 25.27 26.29
C ILE A 108 9.04 24.82 24.88
N ASN A 109 9.18 23.51 24.64
CA ASN A 109 9.53 22.97 23.31
C ASN A 109 8.52 23.38 22.24
N ILE A 110 7.23 23.38 22.55
CA ILE A 110 6.20 23.82 21.62
C ILE A 110 6.23 25.33 21.42
N CYS A 111 6.50 26.11 22.46
CA CYS A 111 6.68 27.55 22.33
C CYS A 111 7.86 27.88 21.40
N ILE A 112 8.99 27.19 21.56
CA ILE A 112 10.14 27.30 20.66
C ILE A 112 9.74 26.95 19.24
N THR A 113 8.96 25.88 19.04
CA THR A 113 8.45 25.52 17.71
C THR A 113 7.56 26.61 17.12
N VAL A 114 6.58 27.13 17.86
CA VAL A 114 5.71 28.22 17.38
C VAL A 114 6.56 29.44 17.00
N VAL A 115 7.51 29.83 17.85
CA VAL A 115 8.42 30.96 17.57
C VAL A 115 9.30 30.68 16.36
N ARG A 116 9.84 29.47 16.21
CA ARG A 116 10.60 29.06 15.02
C ARG A 116 9.76 29.16 13.75
N TYR A 117 8.51 28.71 13.79
CA TYR A 117 7.60 28.79 12.65
C TYR A 117 7.12 30.22 12.35
N LEU A 118 7.21 31.17 13.29
CA LEU A 118 6.82 32.58 13.05
C LEU A 118 8.00 33.50 12.68
N CYS A 119 9.13 33.29 13.35
CA CYS A 119 10.28 34.19 13.36
C CYS A 119 11.55 33.54 12.77
N GLY A 120 11.57 32.21 12.60
CA GLY A 120 12.75 31.49 12.16
C GLY A 120 13.87 31.64 13.18
N PRO A 121 15.11 31.96 12.76
CA PRO A 121 16.21 32.22 13.69
C PRO A 121 16.21 33.64 14.30
N ASP A 122 15.37 34.57 13.81
CA ASP A 122 15.35 35.97 14.27
C ASP A 122 14.24 36.21 15.31
N VAL A 123 14.41 35.67 16.52
CA VAL A 123 13.42 35.75 17.61
C VAL A 123 13.15 37.19 18.07
N CYS A 124 14.09 38.13 17.87
CA CYS A 124 13.89 39.56 18.14
C CYS A 124 12.66 40.16 17.44
N GLN A 125 12.16 39.54 16.37
CA GLN A 125 10.94 39.97 15.69
C GLN A 125 9.72 40.00 16.61
N LEU A 126 9.69 39.23 17.70
CA LEU A 126 8.61 39.29 18.69
C LEU A 126 8.62 40.63 19.46
N LYS A 127 9.81 41.18 19.76
CA LYS A 127 9.97 42.47 20.43
C LYS A 127 9.66 43.64 19.49
N VAL A 128 10.02 43.52 18.21
CA VAL A 128 9.87 44.60 17.22
C VAL A 128 8.48 44.62 16.56
N CYS A 129 7.80 43.47 16.45
CA CYS A 129 6.53 43.35 15.73
C CYS A 129 5.41 42.79 16.63
N GLU A 130 4.57 43.69 17.13
CA GLU A 130 3.43 43.35 17.99
C GLU A 130 2.48 42.33 17.33
N LYS A 131 2.25 42.42 16.02
CA LYS A 131 1.42 41.44 15.28
C LYS A 131 1.97 40.01 15.38
N ARG A 132 3.29 39.83 15.36
CA ARG A 132 3.92 38.51 15.51
C ARG A 132 3.88 38.03 16.95
N ALA A 133 4.09 38.90 17.93
CA ALA A 133 3.92 38.56 19.34
C ALA A 133 2.48 38.14 19.66
N ALA A 134 1.49 38.85 19.13
CA ALA A 134 0.09 38.49 19.25
C ALA A 134 -0.22 37.15 18.53
N ALA A 135 0.33 36.92 17.35
CA ALA A 135 0.20 35.63 16.64
C ALA A 135 0.83 34.47 17.42
N ALA A 136 2.01 34.65 18.01
CA ALA A 136 2.66 33.66 18.86
C ALA A 136 1.77 33.29 20.06
N THR A 137 1.21 34.31 20.73
CA THR A 137 0.29 34.12 21.86
C THR A 137 -0.94 33.31 21.44
N ARG A 138 -1.60 33.70 20.34
CA ARG A 138 -2.79 33.01 19.80
C ARG A 138 -2.51 31.56 19.41
N LEU A 139 -1.39 31.29 18.76
CA LEU A 139 -1.00 29.93 18.36
C LEU A 139 -0.68 29.05 19.57
N ILE A 140 0.01 29.59 20.58
CA ILE A 140 0.28 28.88 21.84
C ILE A 140 -1.03 28.55 22.54
N ASP A 141 -1.96 29.50 22.65
CA ASP A 141 -3.27 29.28 23.28
C ASP A 141 -4.11 28.25 22.51
N SER A 142 -4.07 28.30 21.17
CA SER A 142 -4.76 27.33 20.31
C SER A 142 -4.19 25.93 20.47
N TRP A 143 -2.86 25.80 20.57
CA TRP A 143 -2.24 24.52 20.86
C TRP A 143 -2.60 24.01 22.25
N VAL A 144 -2.58 24.85 23.30
CA VAL A 144 -3.01 24.45 24.65
C VAL A 144 -4.47 23.98 24.64
N HIS A 145 -5.34 24.67 23.91
CA HIS A 145 -6.73 24.26 23.74
C HIS A 145 -6.85 22.89 23.04
N LEU A 146 -6.16 22.70 21.92
CA LEU A 146 -6.18 21.43 21.18
C LEU A 146 -5.56 20.29 22.00
N GLN A 147 -4.44 20.53 22.66
CA GLN A 147 -3.77 19.54 23.51
C GLN A 147 -4.70 18.99 24.61
N ASN A 148 -5.60 19.83 25.13
CA ASN A 148 -6.55 19.46 26.17
C ASN A 148 -7.83 18.81 25.64
N ASN A 149 -8.13 18.90 24.35
CA ASN A 149 -9.43 18.48 23.80
C ASN A 149 -9.35 17.52 22.62
N ASP A 150 -8.20 17.42 21.97
CA ASP A 150 -7.99 16.64 20.76
C ASP A 150 -6.90 15.59 21.00
N GLN A 151 -7.31 14.33 20.98
CA GLN A 151 -6.42 13.20 21.26
C GLN A 151 -5.32 13.05 20.20
N ALA A 152 -5.58 13.42 18.95
CA ALA A 152 -4.63 13.32 17.85
C ALA A 152 -3.51 14.35 18.01
N VAL A 153 -3.87 15.59 18.33
CA VAL A 153 -2.90 16.64 18.66
C VAL A 153 -2.14 16.29 19.95
N PHE A 154 -2.79 15.69 20.94
CA PHE A 154 -2.13 15.24 22.17
C PHE A 154 -1.03 14.20 21.91
N VAL A 155 -1.29 13.24 21.01
CA VAL A 155 -0.26 12.29 20.54
C VAL A 155 0.61 12.83 19.40
N GLU A 156 0.46 14.10 19.01
CA GLU A 156 1.16 14.72 17.87
C GLU A 156 1.13 13.83 16.63
N ALA A 157 -0.07 13.50 16.17
CA ALA A 157 -0.31 12.73 14.96
C ALA A 157 -1.49 13.33 14.18
N VAL A 158 -1.48 13.16 12.87
CA VAL A 158 -2.53 13.67 11.98
C VAL A 158 -3.67 12.64 11.91
N GLU A 159 -4.85 13.01 12.40
CA GLU A 159 -6.05 12.18 12.23
C GLU A 159 -6.61 12.38 10.82
N GLN A 160 -6.75 11.29 10.06
CA GLN A 160 -7.37 11.30 8.73
C GLN A 160 -8.86 11.06 8.88
N LEU A 161 -9.69 11.92 8.30
CA LEU A 161 -11.12 11.67 8.15
C LEU A 161 -11.34 10.52 7.18
N ILE A 162 -12.03 9.46 7.64
CA ILE A 162 -12.28 8.25 6.85
C ILE A 162 -13.55 8.44 6.02
N VAL A 163 -13.38 8.74 4.74
CA VAL A 163 -14.46 8.85 3.73
C VAL A 163 -14.31 7.78 2.65
N ASN A 164 -15.35 7.55 1.84
CA ASN A 164 -15.26 6.64 0.69
C ASN A 164 -14.29 7.19 -0.37
N SER A 165 -13.73 6.29 -1.19
CA SER A 165 -12.77 6.62 -2.25
C SER A 165 -13.28 7.68 -3.23
N ASP A 166 -14.59 7.71 -3.48
CA ASP A 166 -15.19 8.66 -4.41
C ASP A 166 -15.15 10.08 -3.86
N VAL A 167 -15.54 10.30 -2.59
CA VAL A 167 -15.50 11.62 -1.95
C VAL A 167 -14.07 12.12 -1.82
N SER A 168 -13.12 11.24 -1.46
CA SER A 168 -11.69 11.59 -1.46
C SER A 168 -11.21 12.02 -2.85
N SER A 169 -11.55 11.27 -3.90
CA SER A 169 -11.13 11.54 -5.27
C SER A 169 -11.76 12.83 -5.81
N VAL A 170 -13.04 13.06 -5.55
CA VAL A 170 -13.76 14.29 -5.92
C VAL A 170 -13.16 15.50 -5.21
N THR A 171 -12.93 15.40 -3.90
CA THR A 171 -12.31 16.48 -3.11
C THR A 171 -10.92 16.82 -3.65
N LEU A 172 -10.10 15.81 -3.94
CA LEU A 172 -8.76 16.01 -4.50
C LEU A 172 -8.81 16.68 -5.89
N GLN A 173 -9.76 16.30 -6.75
CA GLN A 173 -9.97 16.95 -8.05
C GLN A 173 -10.43 18.40 -7.92
N ILE A 174 -11.31 18.70 -6.96
CA ILE A 174 -11.75 20.07 -6.66
C ILE A 174 -10.55 20.92 -6.21
N LEU A 175 -9.74 20.41 -5.29
CA LEU A 175 -8.54 21.10 -4.81
C LEU A 175 -7.54 21.34 -5.93
N ARG A 176 -7.28 20.34 -6.78
CA ARG A 176 -6.43 20.50 -7.96
C ARG A 176 -6.91 21.63 -8.88
N LYS A 177 -8.19 21.62 -9.27
CA LYS A 177 -8.77 22.68 -10.10
C LYS A 177 -8.69 24.07 -9.44
N SER A 178 -8.82 24.12 -8.11
CA SER A 178 -8.72 25.36 -7.35
C SER A 178 -7.29 25.92 -7.36
N VAL A 179 -6.29 25.06 -7.18
CA VAL A 179 -4.88 25.44 -7.23
C VAL A 179 -4.47 25.85 -8.63
N ASP A 180 -4.86 25.11 -9.67
CA ASP A 180 -4.58 25.47 -11.07
C ASP A 180 -5.15 26.87 -11.41
N LYS A 181 -6.37 27.18 -10.92
CA LYS A 181 -6.97 28.51 -11.08
C LYS A 181 -6.20 29.57 -10.29
N LEU A 182 -5.82 29.30 -9.06
CA LEU A 182 -5.08 30.25 -8.23
C LEU A 182 -3.71 30.57 -8.85
N ILE A 183 -2.98 29.56 -9.33
CA ILE A 183 -1.69 29.73 -10.04
C ILE A 183 -1.84 30.62 -11.29
N SER A 184 -2.99 30.56 -11.98
CA SER A 184 -3.24 31.43 -13.14
C SER A 184 -3.49 32.90 -12.78
N SER A 185 -3.83 33.19 -11.52
CA SER A 185 -4.22 34.52 -11.06
C SER A 185 -3.14 35.22 -10.21
N ILE A 186 -2.32 34.46 -9.47
CA ILE A 186 -1.23 34.98 -8.64
C ILE A 186 0.15 34.65 -9.23
N ASP A 187 1.15 35.48 -8.92
CA ASP A 187 2.56 35.27 -9.27
C ASP A 187 3.25 34.25 -8.34
N CYS A 188 2.58 33.15 -8.03
CA CYS A 188 3.09 32.05 -7.21
C CYS A 188 2.61 30.70 -7.77
N SER A 189 3.56 29.85 -8.15
CA SER A 189 3.27 28.54 -8.78
C SER A 189 3.35 27.36 -7.81
N LYS A 190 3.78 27.60 -6.58
CA LYS A 190 4.03 26.58 -5.56
C LYS A 190 2.99 26.70 -4.44
N ILE A 191 1.95 25.90 -4.52
CA ILE A 191 0.77 26.02 -3.65
C ILE A 191 0.34 24.65 -3.16
N HIS A 192 0.03 24.58 -1.87
CA HIS A 192 -0.68 23.48 -1.25
C HIS A 192 -2.11 23.91 -0.93
N ALA A 193 -3.08 23.02 -1.17
CA ALA A 193 -4.48 23.21 -0.78
C ALA A 193 -4.91 22.03 0.09
N MET A 194 -5.43 22.31 1.28
CA MET A 194 -5.79 21.31 2.28
C MET A 194 -7.19 21.58 2.83
N VAL A 195 -7.96 20.51 3.05
CA VAL A 195 -9.28 20.59 3.70
C VAL A 195 -9.20 19.91 5.06
N LEU A 196 -9.63 20.63 6.09
CA LEU A 196 -9.82 20.15 7.45
C LEU A 196 -11.32 20.13 7.77
N VAL A 197 -11.82 19.02 8.31
CA VAL A 197 -13.15 18.91 8.89
C VAL A 197 -12.96 18.83 10.40
N ASN A 198 -13.41 19.85 11.12
CA ASN A 198 -13.02 20.17 12.48
C ASN A 198 -11.49 20.27 12.56
N ASN A 199 -10.83 19.30 13.21
CA ASN A 199 -9.37 19.18 13.27
C ASN A 199 -8.83 18.01 12.44
N LYS A 200 -9.71 17.27 11.74
CA LYS A 200 -9.35 16.06 11.00
C LYS A 200 -8.99 16.39 9.56
N PHE A 201 -7.91 15.80 9.10
CA PHE A 201 -7.41 15.96 7.76
C PHE A 201 -8.26 15.16 6.76
N LEU A 202 -8.85 15.83 5.78
CA LEU A 202 -9.61 15.16 4.70
C LEU A 202 -8.73 14.89 3.47
N SER A 203 -8.13 15.94 2.90
CA SER A 203 -7.36 15.83 1.66
C SER A 203 -6.35 16.97 1.52
N LEU A 204 -5.24 16.70 0.81
CA LEU A 204 -4.20 17.65 0.45
C LEU A 204 -3.86 17.50 -1.03
N TYR A 205 -3.79 18.62 -1.74
CA TYR A 205 -3.22 18.71 -3.07
C TYR A 205 -2.02 19.66 -3.04
N SER A 206 -0.93 19.27 -3.70
CA SER A 206 0.29 20.09 -3.83
C SER A 206 0.60 20.26 -5.33
N SER A 207 0.93 21.48 -5.74
CA SER A 207 1.37 21.72 -7.12
C SER A 207 2.73 21.07 -7.41
N GLN A 208 3.04 20.85 -8.70
CA GLN A 208 4.17 20.01 -9.14
C GLN A 208 5.55 20.47 -8.61
N ASN A 209 5.72 21.76 -8.33
CA ASN A 209 7.00 22.36 -7.92
C ASN A 209 7.06 22.73 -6.43
N ALA A 210 5.98 22.47 -5.68
CA ALA A 210 5.91 22.75 -4.26
C ALA A 210 6.61 21.66 -3.45
N LYS A 211 7.36 22.03 -2.41
CA LYS A 211 8.06 21.07 -1.54
C LYS A 211 7.05 20.30 -0.67
N GLU A 212 7.27 19.00 -0.48
CA GLU A 212 6.41 18.17 0.37
C GLU A 212 6.36 18.69 1.82
N LEU A 213 5.15 18.81 2.35
CA LEU A 213 4.90 19.20 3.74
C LEU A 213 5.18 18.03 4.68
N SER A 214 5.92 18.27 5.76
CA SER A 214 6.12 17.26 6.80
C SER A 214 4.87 17.07 7.66
N ALA A 215 4.77 15.97 8.39
CA ALA A 215 3.68 15.79 9.36
C ALA A 215 3.66 16.88 10.45
N SER A 216 4.83 17.40 10.84
CA SER A 216 4.94 18.54 11.75
C SER A 216 4.32 19.80 11.13
N ASP A 217 4.53 20.03 9.83
CA ASP A 217 3.94 21.17 9.12
C ASP A 217 2.41 21.05 9.02
N ILE A 218 1.88 19.84 8.80
CA ILE A 218 0.43 19.59 8.76
C ILE A 218 -0.21 19.77 10.14
N LEU A 219 0.45 19.29 11.21
CA LEU A 219 0.01 19.52 12.59
C LEU A 219 0.03 21.01 12.93
N PHE A 220 1.09 21.72 12.54
CA PHE A 220 1.16 23.16 12.73
C PHE A 220 0.08 23.90 11.94
N ALA A 221 -0.22 23.49 10.69
CA ALA A 221 -1.32 24.05 9.91
C ALA A 221 -2.70 23.81 10.57
N THR A 222 -2.86 22.70 11.31
CA THR A 222 -4.06 22.43 12.11
C THR A 222 -4.17 23.41 13.29
N ILE A 223 -3.05 23.71 13.97
CA ILE A 223 -2.99 24.74 15.04
C ILE A 223 -3.31 26.12 14.46
N VAL A 224 -2.76 26.47 13.29
CA VAL A 224 -3.05 27.72 12.58
C VAL A 224 -4.54 27.81 12.24
N SER A 225 -5.14 26.73 11.73
CA SER A 225 -6.58 26.68 11.43
C SER A 225 -7.45 26.94 12.66
N GLN A 226 -7.09 26.36 13.82
CA GLN A 226 -7.81 26.56 15.08
C GLN A 226 -7.62 27.97 15.65
N SER A 227 -6.44 28.57 15.42
CA SER A 227 -6.14 29.94 15.87
C SER A 227 -6.87 31.03 15.09
N SER A 228 -7.44 30.66 13.94
CA SER A 228 -8.17 31.58 13.07
C SER A 228 -9.34 32.20 13.82
N ALA A 229 -9.36 33.53 13.89
CA ALA A 229 -10.46 34.26 14.54
C ALA A 229 -11.73 34.29 13.68
N THR A 230 -11.65 33.85 12.42
CA THR A 230 -12.76 33.88 11.46
C THR A 230 -13.65 32.65 11.63
N LYS A 231 -14.88 32.88 12.11
CA LYS A 231 -15.95 31.86 12.08
C LYS A 231 -16.67 31.90 10.73
N PHE A 232 -17.28 30.78 10.35
CA PHE A 232 -18.12 30.71 9.15
C PHE A 232 -19.31 31.67 9.28
N GLU A 233 -19.49 32.55 8.30
CA GLU A 233 -20.62 33.46 8.16
C GLU A 233 -21.19 33.31 6.74
N GLN A 234 -22.49 33.04 6.61
CA GLN A 234 -23.13 32.69 5.33
C GLN A 234 -23.01 33.78 4.25
N THR A 235 -22.82 35.05 4.63
CA THR A 235 -22.85 36.20 3.72
C THR A 235 -21.46 36.73 3.32
N THR A 236 -20.40 36.42 4.08
CA THR A 236 -19.05 36.96 3.85
C THR A 236 -17.95 35.95 4.16
N TYR A 237 -17.22 35.51 3.13
CA TYR A 237 -16.01 34.68 3.29
C TYR A 237 -14.87 35.54 3.85
N LYS A 238 -14.64 35.46 5.17
CA LYS A 238 -13.50 36.10 5.83
C LYS A 238 -12.28 35.19 5.76
N VAL A 239 -11.13 35.74 5.38
CA VAL A 239 -9.85 35.02 5.30
C VAL A 239 -8.93 35.52 6.38
N ASP A 240 -8.41 34.59 7.19
CA ASP A 240 -7.28 34.86 8.07
C ASP A 240 -5.99 34.47 7.34
N SER A 241 -4.98 35.33 7.39
CA SER A 241 -3.73 35.16 6.64
C SER A 241 -2.55 35.29 7.58
N LEU A 242 -1.68 34.29 7.59
CA LEU A 242 -0.49 34.28 8.43
C LEU A 242 0.73 33.88 7.62
N GLN A 243 1.83 34.60 7.82
CA GLN A 243 3.13 34.23 7.27
C GLN A 243 3.88 33.35 8.26
N VAL A 244 4.41 32.23 7.76
CA VAL A 244 5.06 31.20 8.56
C VAL A 244 6.31 30.66 7.86
N LEU A 245 7.20 30.05 8.63
CA LEU A 245 8.47 29.50 8.21
C LEU A 245 8.46 27.99 8.51
N LEU A 246 7.91 27.22 7.57
CA LEU A 246 7.71 25.78 7.74
C LEU A 246 9.04 25.03 7.79
N ALA A 247 9.09 23.94 8.55
CA ALA A 247 10.32 23.18 8.76
C ALA A 247 10.71 22.37 7.50
N GLY A 248 9.72 21.83 6.79
CA GLY A 248 9.92 20.95 5.64
C GLY A 248 10.27 19.51 6.03
N SER A 249 10.41 18.64 5.03
CA SER A 249 10.64 17.19 5.21
C SER A 249 12.07 16.79 5.61
N ASP A 250 12.99 17.74 5.67
CA ASP A 250 14.43 17.46 5.78
C ASP A 250 14.84 17.24 7.26
N GLN A 251 16.05 16.70 7.49
CA GLN A 251 16.48 16.34 8.85
C GLN A 251 16.57 17.52 9.81
N ASN A 252 17.01 18.67 9.29
CA ASN A 252 17.08 19.95 9.99
C ASN A 252 16.01 20.88 9.45
N PRO A 253 15.41 21.74 10.30
CA PRO A 253 14.36 22.65 9.86
C PRO A 253 14.95 23.69 8.88
N CYS A 254 14.34 23.80 7.71
CA CYS A 254 14.79 24.75 6.68
C CYS A 254 14.21 26.16 6.87
N CYS A 255 13.16 26.32 7.68
CA CYS A 255 12.43 27.57 7.89
C CYS A 255 12.00 28.22 6.56
N LEU A 256 11.36 27.44 5.68
CA LEU A 256 10.93 27.88 4.36
C LEU A 256 9.68 28.77 4.46
N ALA A 257 9.76 29.98 3.91
CA ALA A 257 8.68 30.96 3.98
C ALA A 257 7.44 30.55 3.20
N HIS A 258 6.30 30.53 3.89
CA HIS A 258 4.98 30.29 3.34
C HIS A 258 3.97 31.36 3.79
N VAL A 259 3.00 31.63 2.93
CA VAL A 259 1.79 32.37 3.30
C VAL A 259 0.65 31.36 3.45
N VAL A 260 0.00 31.35 4.61
CA VAL A 260 -1.13 30.47 4.92
C VAL A 260 -2.40 31.29 4.93
N HIS A 261 -3.35 30.95 4.06
CA HIS A 261 -4.70 31.49 4.06
C HIS A 261 -5.66 30.44 4.63
N VAL A 262 -6.37 30.78 5.71
CA VAL A 262 -7.40 29.95 6.33
C VAL A 262 -8.77 30.52 5.97
N ILE A 263 -9.59 29.71 5.31
CA ILE A 263 -10.94 30.08 4.86
C ILE A 263 -11.96 29.09 5.41
N PRO A 264 -12.87 29.49 6.31
CA PRO A 264 -14.00 28.66 6.70
C PRO A 264 -14.99 28.59 5.52
N ILE A 265 -15.17 27.39 4.94
CA ILE A 265 -16.08 27.17 3.81
C ILE A 265 -17.44 26.63 4.24
N CYS A 266 -17.49 25.96 5.39
CA CYS A 266 -18.71 25.54 6.07
C CYS A 266 -18.47 25.56 7.58
N GLU A 267 -19.52 25.47 8.38
CA GLU A 267 -19.40 25.25 9.81
C GLU A 267 -18.61 23.94 10.07
N GLY A 268 -17.49 24.05 10.79
CA GLY A 268 -16.59 22.93 11.03
C GLY A 268 -15.80 22.47 9.81
N ILE A 269 -15.74 23.22 8.69
CA ILE A 269 -14.89 22.85 7.54
C ILE A 269 -14.05 24.05 7.10
N ASN A 270 -12.73 23.88 7.21
CA ASN A 270 -11.74 24.90 6.87
C ASN A 270 -10.93 24.47 5.64
N LEU A 271 -10.81 25.37 4.68
CA LEU A 271 -9.92 25.27 3.53
C LEU A 271 -8.67 26.09 3.79
N LEU A 272 -7.51 25.47 3.62
CA LEU A 272 -6.21 26.11 3.80
C LEU A 272 -5.46 26.14 2.48
N TYR A 273 -4.94 27.31 2.10
CA TYR A 273 -3.95 27.45 1.04
C TYR A 273 -2.60 27.84 1.65
N LEU A 274 -1.55 27.06 1.35
CA LEU A 274 -0.18 27.35 1.78
C LEU A 274 0.66 27.64 0.53
N LEU A 275 1.08 28.89 0.37
CA LEU A 275 1.82 29.38 -0.78
C LEU A 275 3.30 29.44 -0.42
N GLU A 276 4.15 28.68 -1.11
CA GLU A 276 5.60 28.70 -0.92
C GLU A 276 6.20 29.93 -1.62
N VAL A 277 6.72 30.86 -0.82
CA VAL A 277 7.30 32.13 -1.30
C VAL A 277 8.84 32.08 -1.31
N GLY A 278 9.43 31.33 -0.38
CA GLY A 278 10.87 31.26 -0.21
C GLY A 278 11.60 30.36 -1.21
N ASN A 279 12.93 30.50 -1.26
CA ASN A 279 13.82 29.56 -1.94
C ASN A 279 14.38 28.55 -0.93
N LEU A 280 14.16 27.25 -1.17
CA LEU A 280 14.58 26.17 -0.27
C LEU A 280 16.09 26.15 0.00
N ALA A 281 16.93 26.26 -1.04
CA ALA A 281 18.38 26.19 -0.90
C ALA A 281 18.91 27.36 -0.05
N ILE A 282 18.39 28.57 -0.29
CA ILE A 282 18.76 29.76 0.49
C ILE A 282 18.26 29.62 1.93
N SER A 283 17.00 29.23 2.14
CA SER A 283 16.40 29.13 3.49
C SER A 283 17.16 28.10 4.35
N SER A 284 17.45 26.93 3.80
CA SER A 284 18.21 25.88 4.50
C SER A 284 19.63 26.33 4.83
N SER A 285 20.38 26.90 3.87
CA SER A 285 21.75 27.36 4.14
C SER A 285 21.80 28.59 5.05
N LEU A 286 20.78 29.45 5.01
CA LEU A 286 20.66 30.59 5.91
C LEU A 286 20.42 30.12 7.34
N TYR A 287 19.52 29.17 7.54
CA TYR A 287 19.29 28.56 8.85
C TYR A 287 20.56 27.88 9.39
N GLU A 288 21.29 27.11 8.58
CA GLU A 288 22.58 26.51 8.95
C GLU A 288 23.60 27.59 9.38
N ALA A 289 23.69 28.70 8.64
CA ALA A 289 24.58 29.81 8.98
C ALA A 289 24.23 30.45 10.33
N PHE A 290 22.95 30.71 10.61
CA PHE A 290 22.51 31.20 11.92
C PHE A 290 22.85 30.21 13.04
N PHE A 291 22.51 28.94 12.85
CA PHE A 291 22.77 27.89 13.85
C PHE A 291 24.24 27.79 14.23
N HIS A 292 25.12 27.72 13.23
CA HIS A 292 26.56 27.60 13.46
C HIS A 292 27.19 28.91 13.96
N LEU A 293 26.63 30.08 13.60
CA LEU A 293 27.09 31.37 14.14
C LEU A 293 26.80 31.46 15.64
N HIS A 294 25.58 31.11 16.07
CA HIS A 294 25.23 31.07 17.48
C HIS A 294 26.03 30.01 18.25
N THR A 295 26.22 28.82 17.66
CA THR A 295 27.08 27.79 18.26
C THR A 295 28.52 28.30 18.46
N MET A 296 29.07 29.01 17.46
CA MET A 296 30.38 29.64 17.54
C MET A 296 30.45 30.70 18.65
N GLN A 297 29.43 31.56 18.76
CA GLN A 297 29.32 32.58 19.81
C GLN A 297 29.24 32.00 21.22
N LEU A 298 28.66 30.81 21.39
CA LEU A 298 28.61 30.12 22.68
C LEU A 298 29.97 29.50 23.04
N VAL A 299 30.56 28.74 22.11
CA VAL A 299 31.80 27.99 22.36
C VAL A 299 33.02 28.92 22.52
N GLN A 300 33.04 30.07 21.83
CA GLN A 300 34.16 31.01 21.92
C GLN A 300 34.40 31.58 23.32
N ILE A 301 33.37 31.60 24.18
CA ILE A 301 33.48 32.11 25.56
C ILE A 301 34.44 31.23 26.39
N GLN A 302 34.54 29.94 26.06
CA GLN A 302 35.45 29.00 26.73
C GLN A 302 36.92 29.24 26.36
N LYS A 303 37.17 29.96 25.27
CA LYS A 303 38.50 30.20 24.68
C LYS A 303 39.31 28.92 24.40
N ASP A 304 38.64 27.77 24.36
CA ASP A 304 39.26 26.47 24.11
C ASP A 304 39.35 26.21 22.61
N VAL A 305 40.56 25.97 22.12
CA VAL A 305 40.84 25.77 20.69
C VAL A 305 40.24 24.47 20.16
N ASP A 306 40.20 23.42 20.99
CA ASP A 306 39.77 22.08 20.56
C ASP A 306 38.26 22.01 20.29
N THR A 307 37.46 22.76 21.06
CA THR A 307 36.02 22.93 20.83
C THR A 307 35.72 24.01 19.78
N LEU A 308 36.52 25.07 19.71
CA LEU A 308 36.32 26.18 18.76
C LEU A 308 36.60 25.77 17.31
N ARG A 309 37.62 24.94 17.05
CA ARG A 309 38.01 24.56 15.69
C ARG A 309 36.88 23.85 14.91
N PRO A 310 36.23 22.80 15.44
CA PRO A 310 35.07 22.18 14.79
C PRO A 310 33.90 23.16 14.59
N ALA A 311 33.64 24.05 15.54
CA ALA A 311 32.58 25.05 15.42
C ALA A 311 32.85 26.03 14.25
N PHE A 312 34.11 26.48 14.11
CA PHE A 312 34.56 27.33 13.01
C PHE A 312 34.45 26.63 11.64
N GLU A 313 34.91 25.37 11.54
CA GLU A 313 34.86 24.60 10.29
C GLU A 313 33.41 24.42 9.81
N ASN A 314 32.48 24.13 10.73
CA ASN A 314 31.06 24.01 10.42
C ASN A 314 30.46 25.36 9.96
N LEU A 315 30.81 26.47 10.63
CA LEU A 315 30.36 27.80 10.22
C LEU A 315 30.91 28.20 8.84
N ASP A 316 32.18 27.94 8.55
CA ASP A 316 32.78 28.24 7.23
C ASP A 316 32.11 27.44 6.11
N LEU A 317 31.81 26.16 6.36
CA LEU A 317 31.09 25.33 5.41
C LEU A 317 29.66 25.85 5.16
N ALA A 318 28.94 26.23 6.22
CA ALA A 318 27.59 26.79 6.12
C ALA A 318 27.59 28.12 5.35
N MET A 319 28.54 29.02 5.64
CA MET A 319 28.68 30.29 4.92
C MET A 319 29.03 30.09 3.43
N LYS A 320 29.86 29.08 3.10
CA LYS A 320 30.17 28.72 1.71
C LYS A 320 28.92 28.23 0.97
N ARG A 321 28.13 27.34 1.58
CA ARG A 321 26.87 26.85 1.01
C ARG A 321 25.87 27.99 0.79
N LEU A 322 25.74 28.90 1.77
CA LEU A 322 24.88 30.08 1.66
C LEU A 322 25.30 30.98 0.49
N ASN A 323 26.61 31.24 0.32
CA ASN A 323 27.12 32.02 -0.81
C ASN A 323 26.78 31.36 -2.17
N ASP A 324 26.98 30.05 -2.29
CA ASP A 324 26.70 29.33 -3.53
C ASP A 324 25.19 29.27 -3.85
N ALA A 325 24.33 29.23 -2.82
CA ALA A 325 22.88 29.37 -2.98
C ALA A 325 22.47 30.78 -3.42
N LEU A 326 23.08 31.83 -2.84
CA LEU A 326 22.76 33.23 -3.12
C LEU A 326 23.17 33.67 -4.53
N LYS A 327 24.28 33.17 -5.07
CA LYS A 327 24.72 33.46 -6.47
C LYS A 327 23.68 33.09 -7.53
N LYS A 328 22.78 32.16 -7.23
CA LYS A 328 21.74 31.69 -8.15
C LYS A 328 20.48 32.57 -8.13
N ASN A 329 20.40 33.56 -7.23
CA ASN A 329 19.25 34.44 -7.11
C ASN A 329 19.39 35.68 -8.01
N LYS A 330 18.32 36.07 -8.70
CA LYS A 330 18.31 37.17 -9.69
C LYS A 330 17.86 38.52 -9.12
N ASN A 331 17.65 38.65 -7.82
CA ASN A 331 17.18 39.89 -7.20
C ASN A 331 18.35 40.78 -6.75
N ASN A 332 18.44 41.99 -7.33
CA ASN A 332 19.50 42.95 -7.08
C ASN A 332 19.67 43.36 -5.60
N THR A 333 18.56 43.45 -4.85
CA THR A 333 18.61 43.84 -3.42
C THR A 333 19.22 42.74 -2.56
N ILE A 334 18.85 41.49 -2.85
CA ILE A 334 19.36 40.28 -2.21
C ILE A 334 20.85 40.10 -2.54
N GLU A 335 21.22 40.31 -3.81
CA GLU A 335 22.61 40.19 -4.26
C GLU A 335 23.53 41.22 -3.58
N TYR A 336 23.05 42.46 -3.40
CA TYR A 336 23.81 43.49 -2.68
C TYR A 336 24.06 43.11 -1.23
N SER A 337 23.01 42.68 -0.50
CA SER A 337 23.13 42.23 0.88
C SER A 337 24.04 40.99 1.00
N ALA A 338 23.94 40.04 0.07
CA ALA A 338 24.83 38.88 -0.01
C ALA A 338 26.31 39.27 -0.19
N LYS A 339 26.61 40.22 -1.07
CA LYS A 339 27.99 40.72 -1.27
C LYS A 339 28.55 41.37 -0.01
N GLN A 340 27.73 42.12 0.74
CA GLN A 340 28.15 42.68 2.02
C GLN A 340 28.42 41.59 3.06
N LEU A 341 27.53 40.60 3.15
CA LEU A 341 27.66 39.46 4.07
C LEU A 341 28.98 38.70 3.85
N ILE A 342 29.30 38.35 2.59
CA ILE A 342 30.52 37.60 2.26
C ILE A 342 31.77 38.40 2.60
N LYS A 343 31.80 39.71 2.26
CA LYS A 343 32.92 40.59 2.61
C LYS A 343 33.16 40.63 4.13
N LYS A 344 32.09 40.72 4.93
CA LYS A 344 32.19 40.69 6.39
C LYS A 344 32.70 39.32 6.88
N TRP A 345 32.18 38.23 6.33
CA TRP A 345 32.64 36.87 6.66
C TRP A 345 34.12 36.68 6.36
N ASP A 346 34.63 37.11 5.21
CA ASP A 346 36.04 36.96 4.85
C ASP A 346 36.99 37.67 5.84
N ILE A 347 36.56 38.82 6.38
CA ILE A 347 37.30 39.55 7.43
C ILE A 347 37.29 38.75 8.73
N ILE A 348 36.11 38.29 9.17
CA ILE A 348 35.92 37.51 10.40
C ILE A 348 36.69 36.18 10.33
N ARG A 349 36.58 35.47 9.20
CA ARG A 349 37.27 34.22 8.88
C ARG A 349 38.78 34.35 9.07
N LYS A 350 39.39 35.44 8.58
CA LYS A 350 40.83 35.69 8.76
C LYS A 350 41.20 35.86 10.23
N LYS A 351 40.34 36.49 11.04
CA LYS A 351 40.57 36.68 12.48
C LYS A 351 40.46 35.38 13.28
N TYR A 352 39.49 34.53 12.97
CA TYR A 352 39.43 33.19 13.58
C TYR A 352 40.63 32.32 13.17
N LEU A 353 41.05 32.35 11.89
CA LEU A 353 42.23 31.63 11.45
C LEU A 353 43.53 32.13 12.09
N ASP A 354 43.61 33.42 12.39
CA ASP A 354 44.71 34.01 13.15
C ASP A 354 44.73 33.45 14.58
N PHE A 355 43.60 33.53 15.30
CA PHE A 355 43.46 32.94 16.64
C PHE A 355 43.80 31.44 16.68
N LEU A 356 43.29 30.65 15.73
CA LEU A 356 43.54 29.20 15.67
C LEU A 356 45.03 28.86 15.42
N LYS A 357 45.82 29.81 14.92
CA LYS A 357 47.27 29.64 14.68
C LYS A 357 48.12 30.24 15.80
N THR A 358 47.77 31.41 16.29
CA THR A 358 48.58 32.24 17.19
C THR A 358 48.09 32.23 18.63
N THR A 359 46.88 31.73 18.89
CA THR A 359 46.18 31.79 20.19
C THR A 359 46.08 33.21 20.76
N SER A 360 46.04 34.23 19.88
CA SER A 360 45.97 35.64 20.27
C SER A 360 44.54 36.04 20.68
N ASP A 361 44.33 36.29 21.98
CA ASP A 361 43.05 36.77 22.52
C ASP A 361 42.51 38.04 21.83
N GLU A 362 43.41 38.90 21.33
CA GLU A 362 43.02 40.10 20.60
C GLU A 362 42.37 39.77 19.24
N ALA A 363 42.85 38.74 18.55
CA ALA A 363 42.25 38.29 17.30
C ALA A 363 40.84 37.72 17.51
N LEU A 364 40.63 36.99 18.62
CA LEU A 364 39.32 36.44 19.00
C LEU A 364 38.32 37.54 19.36
N LEU A 365 38.72 38.51 20.19
CA LEU A 365 37.87 39.65 20.60
C LEU A 365 37.43 40.49 19.39
N ARG A 366 38.34 40.70 18.43
CA ARG A 366 38.02 41.39 17.17
C ARG A 366 37.03 40.59 16.31
N ALA A 367 37.16 39.26 16.27
CA ALA A 367 36.22 38.40 15.56
C ALA A 367 34.81 38.46 16.18
N GLU A 368 34.73 38.41 17.51
CA GLU A 368 33.49 38.51 18.27
C GLU A 368 32.75 39.84 18.01
N THR A 369 33.46 40.96 18.10
CA THR A 369 32.88 42.29 17.84
C THR A 369 32.31 42.40 16.42
N LEU A 370 33.02 41.84 15.43
CA LEU A 370 32.58 41.85 14.03
C LEU A 370 31.42 40.87 13.77
N ALA A 371 31.29 39.79 14.55
CA ALA A 371 30.24 38.80 14.41
C ALA A 371 28.83 39.37 14.65
N LEU A 372 28.68 40.37 15.53
CA LEU A 372 27.42 41.10 15.73
C LEU A 372 26.94 41.74 14.41
N GLY A 373 27.86 42.38 13.68
CA GLY A 373 27.56 42.99 12.39
C GLY A 373 27.27 41.98 11.27
N LEU A 374 27.73 40.73 11.41
CA LEU A 374 27.40 39.62 10.52
C LEU A 374 25.98 39.10 10.82
N LEU A 375 25.63 38.92 12.10
CA LEU A 375 24.30 38.50 12.54
C LEU A 375 23.21 39.44 12.03
N GLU A 376 23.42 40.76 12.14
CA GLU A 376 22.46 41.76 11.62
C GLU A 376 22.31 41.68 10.09
N ASN A 377 23.37 41.32 9.34
CA ASN A 377 23.24 41.09 7.90
C ASN A 377 22.47 39.81 7.57
N LEU A 378 22.64 38.74 8.37
CA LEU A 378 21.85 37.53 8.22
C LEU A 378 20.36 37.79 8.52
N LYS A 379 20.04 38.59 9.55
CA LYS A 379 18.66 39.02 9.86
C LYS A 379 18.06 39.84 8.73
N GLN A 380 18.82 40.78 8.18
CA GLN A 380 18.38 41.56 7.01
C GLN A 380 18.09 40.64 5.81
N LEU A 381 18.98 39.69 5.51
CA LEU A 381 18.78 38.72 4.43
C LEU A 381 17.53 37.86 4.67
N LEU A 382 17.31 37.40 5.91
CA LEU A 382 16.10 36.66 6.28
C LEU A 382 14.85 37.51 6.02
N SER A 383 14.83 38.77 6.45
CA SER A 383 13.68 39.66 6.24
C SER A 383 13.33 39.83 4.75
N LEU A 384 14.35 39.97 3.89
CA LEU A 384 14.18 40.09 2.44
C LEU A 384 13.66 38.80 1.79
N MET A 385 13.91 37.63 2.39
CA MET A 385 13.48 36.33 1.86
C MET A 385 12.12 35.90 2.39
N ALA A 386 11.82 36.29 3.62
CA ALA A 386 10.76 35.72 4.42
C ALA A 386 9.58 36.67 4.62
N VAL A 387 9.66 37.96 4.29
CA VAL A 387 8.62 38.95 4.61
C VAL A 387 8.33 39.83 3.40
N ASP A 388 7.19 39.60 2.75
CA ASP A 388 6.60 40.55 1.82
C ASP A 388 5.09 40.66 2.08
N ASP A 389 4.72 41.64 2.90
CA ASP A 389 3.31 41.95 3.21
C ASP A 389 2.50 42.28 1.94
N LYS A 390 3.16 42.66 0.83
CA LYS A 390 2.50 42.88 -0.46
C LYS A 390 1.99 41.59 -1.07
N ILE A 391 2.71 40.47 -0.89
CA ILE A 391 2.24 39.16 -1.36
C ILE A 391 1.05 38.73 -0.52
N LEU A 392 1.12 38.87 0.80
CA LEU A 392 0.02 38.50 1.70
C LEU A 392 -1.27 39.28 1.39
N THR A 393 -1.15 40.55 1.03
CA THR A 393 -2.30 41.40 0.67
C THR A 393 -2.79 41.15 -0.75
N SER A 394 -1.91 40.91 -1.73
CA SER A 394 -2.29 40.68 -3.13
C SER A 394 -2.98 39.33 -3.35
N THR A 395 -2.55 38.28 -2.65
CA THR A 395 -3.11 36.93 -2.83
C THR A 395 -4.44 36.72 -2.12
N ARG A 396 -4.77 37.56 -1.12
CA ARG A 396 -5.96 37.41 -0.27
C ARG A 396 -7.26 37.41 -1.06
N ASN A 397 -7.46 38.41 -1.92
CA ASN A 397 -8.73 38.59 -2.65
C ASN A 397 -8.97 37.46 -3.66
N GLN A 398 -7.93 37.07 -4.40
CA GLN A 398 -8.04 35.98 -5.38
C GLN A 398 -8.27 34.63 -4.70
N THR A 399 -7.68 34.41 -3.52
CA THR A 399 -7.91 33.21 -2.72
C THR A 399 -9.38 33.11 -2.27
N VAL A 400 -10.01 34.22 -1.87
CA VAL A 400 -11.45 34.26 -1.55
C VAL A 400 -12.30 33.82 -2.75
N GLU A 401 -12.01 34.35 -3.95
CA GLU A 401 -12.78 34.02 -5.15
C GLU A 401 -12.66 32.54 -5.53
N VAL A 402 -11.46 31.97 -5.42
CA VAL A 402 -11.22 30.55 -5.69
C VAL A 402 -11.89 29.67 -4.62
N ALA A 403 -11.83 30.08 -3.34
CA ALA A 403 -12.44 29.34 -2.24
C ALA A 403 -13.97 29.22 -2.37
N LYS A 404 -14.65 30.23 -2.93
CA LYS A 404 -16.10 30.16 -3.22
C LYS A 404 -16.46 28.98 -4.13
N ILE A 405 -15.63 28.70 -5.14
CA ILE A 405 -15.82 27.57 -6.07
C ILE A 405 -15.68 26.23 -5.36
N VAL A 406 -14.73 26.15 -4.42
CA VAL A 406 -14.51 24.95 -3.61
C VAL A 406 -15.72 24.72 -2.69
N SER A 407 -16.18 25.79 -2.03
CA SER A 407 -17.37 25.77 -1.16
C SER A 407 -18.62 25.31 -1.92
N GLU A 408 -18.92 25.91 -3.07
CA GLU A 408 -20.07 25.54 -3.91
C GLU A 408 -20.05 24.06 -4.32
N LYS A 409 -18.87 23.54 -4.72
CA LYS A 409 -18.73 22.15 -5.17
C LYS A 409 -18.74 21.14 -4.03
N LEU A 410 -18.28 21.52 -2.84
CA LEU A 410 -18.32 20.66 -1.66
C LEU A 410 -19.66 20.72 -0.91
N ASN A 411 -20.53 21.68 -1.24
CA ASN A 411 -21.77 21.90 -0.52
C ASN A 411 -22.67 20.65 -0.46
N SER A 412 -22.76 19.88 -1.54
CA SER A 412 -23.52 18.62 -1.60
C SER A 412 -23.02 17.53 -0.64
N TYR A 413 -21.78 17.66 -0.13
CA TYR A 413 -21.15 16.68 0.75
C TYR A 413 -21.05 17.16 2.20
N ASN A 414 -21.41 18.42 2.51
CA ASN A 414 -21.21 19.02 3.83
C ASN A 414 -21.87 18.22 4.96
N GLU A 415 -23.15 17.86 4.81
CA GLU A 415 -23.88 17.05 5.80
C GLU A 415 -23.22 15.67 5.98
N PHE A 416 -22.79 15.03 4.89
CA PHE A 416 -22.11 13.73 4.94
C PHE A 416 -20.75 13.81 5.64
N LEU A 417 -19.95 14.84 5.35
CA LEU A 417 -18.64 15.04 5.95
C LEU A 417 -18.73 15.30 7.46
N LYS A 418 -19.77 16.02 7.91
CA LYS A 418 -20.06 16.23 9.34
C LYS A 418 -20.46 14.93 10.05
N VAL A 419 -21.28 14.09 9.42
CA VAL A 419 -21.75 12.81 10.02
C VAL A 419 -20.65 11.74 10.04
N LYS A 420 -19.75 11.73 9.05
CA LYS A 420 -18.62 10.78 8.95
C LYS A 420 -17.43 11.11 9.85
N ASP A 421 -17.51 12.20 10.61
CA ASP A 421 -16.47 12.60 11.57
C ASP A 421 -16.25 11.56 12.67
N SER A 422 -17.23 10.71 12.98
CA SER A 422 -17.13 9.76 14.09
C SER A 422 -16.77 8.33 13.67
N LEU A 423 -15.54 7.89 13.90
CA LEU A 423 -15.26 6.46 14.08
C LEU A 423 -15.83 6.06 15.44
N THR A 424 -16.93 5.30 15.47
CA THR A 424 -17.54 4.87 16.73
C THR A 424 -16.87 3.61 17.26
N ILE A 425 -16.59 3.58 18.57
CA ILE A 425 -16.02 2.39 19.24
C ILE A 425 -16.92 1.16 19.08
N ASN A 426 -18.23 1.36 18.91
CA ASN A 426 -19.23 0.29 18.78
C ASN A 426 -18.89 -0.74 17.70
N LYS A 427 -18.23 -0.34 16.60
CA LYS A 427 -17.78 -1.26 15.55
C LYS A 427 -16.75 -2.28 16.02
N TYR A 428 -16.03 -1.98 17.09
CA TYR A 428 -14.97 -2.81 17.66
C TYR A 428 -15.43 -3.57 18.91
N LEU A 429 -16.53 -3.16 19.55
CA LEU A 429 -17.00 -3.78 20.79
C LEU A 429 -17.42 -5.25 20.61
N GLU A 430 -17.92 -5.62 19.43
CA GLU A 430 -18.30 -7.00 19.11
C GLU A 430 -17.08 -7.92 19.00
N GLU A 431 -15.98 -7.44 18.42
CA GLU A 431 -14.76 -8.24 18.20
C GLU A 431 -13.80 -8.22 19.40
N PHE A 432 -13.86 -7.16 20.22
CA PHE A 432 -12.95 -6.89 21.34
C PHE A 432 -13.74 -6.62 22.64
N PRO A 433 -14.28 -7.66 23.29
CA PRO A 433 -15.12 -7.50 24.49
C PRO A 433 -14.35 -6.81 25.64
N GLY A 434 -14.97 -5.78 26.20
CA GLY A 434 -14.37 -4.99 27.28
C GLY A 434 -13.30 -3.99 26.83
N LEU A 435 -13.04 -3.84 25.51
CA LEU A 435 -12.30 -2.70 24.98
C LEU A 435 -13.12 -1.42 25.18
N VAL A 436 -12.50 -0.40 25.75
CA VAL A 436 -13.13 0.90 26.04
C VAL A 436 -12.67 1.95 25.05
N HIS A 437 -11.36 1.98 24.76
CA HIS A 437 -10.77 2.94 23.82
C HIS A 437 -9.43 2.47 23.28
N PHE A 438 -9.02 3.00 22.13
CA PHE A 438 -7.68 2.78 21.61
C PHE A 438 -7.16 3.98 20.80
N LEU A 439 -5.84 4.09 20.69
CA LEU A 439 -5.17 4.99 19.75
C LEU A 439 -4.09 4.21 19.03
N TYR A 440 -4.24 4.01 17.73
CA TYR A 440 -3.21 3.42 16.87
C TYR A 440 -2.55 4.51 16.06
N VAL A 441 -1.22 4.60 16.13
CA VAL A 441 -0.44 5.60 15.40
C VAL A 441 0.61 4.94 14.53
N ASP A 442 0.51 5.15 13.23
CA ASP A 442 1.58 4.87 12.28
C ASP A 442 2.59 6.01 12.36
N ARG A 443 3.78 5.75 12.91
CA ARG A 443 4.86 6.76 13.09
C ARG A 443 5.80 6.83 11.88
N VAL A 444 5.46 6.21 10.76
CA VAL A 444 6.08 6.45 9.45
C VAL A 444 5.36 7.57 8.74
N SER A 445 4.03 7.49 8.68
CA SER A 445 3.18 8.52 8.08
C SER A 445 2.67 9.55 9.09
N HIS A 446 2.93 9.32 10.38
CA HIS A 446 2.43 10.08 11.53
C HIS A 446 0.91 10.22 11.57
N ARG A 447 0.20 9.16 11.16
CA ARG A 447 -1.26 9.12 11.08
C ARG A 447 -1.84 8.35 12.24
N VAL A 448 -2.83 8.92 12.90
CA VAL A 448 -3.56 8.27 14.01
C VAL A 448 -4.92 7.76 13.55
N THR A 449 -5.32 6.62 14.11
CA THR A 449 -6.66 6.06 14.05
C THR A 449 -7.14 5.85 15.47
N ALA A 450 -8.24 6.50 15.84
CA ALA A 450 -8.82 6.42 17.17
C ALA A 450 -10.34 6.60 17.09
N PRO A 451 -11.13 5.95 17.96
CA PRO A 451 -12.54 6.24 18.11
C PRO A 451 -12.77 7.70 18.51
N THR A 452 -13.90 8.26 18.12
CA THR A 452 -14.26 9.63 18.52
C THR A 452 -14.80 9.64 19.94
N LEU A 453 -14.31 10.56 20.76
CA LEU A 453 -14.77 10.76 22.13
C LEU A 453 -15.84 11.85 22.11
N ASP A 454 -17.05 11.53 22.60
CA ASP A 454 -18.05 12.54 22.90
C ASP A 454 -17.82 13.08 24.32
N PHE A 455 -17.56 14.39 24.42
CA PHE A 455 -17.31 15.09 25.68
C PHE A 455 -18.55 15.78 26.23
N SER A 456 -19.73 15.58 25.62
CA SER A 456 -20.98 16.26 25.96
C SER A 456 -21.50 15.94 27.38
N ALA A 457 -21.20 14.76 27.92
CA ALA A 457 -21.61 14.33 29.26
C ALA A 457 -20.46 14.38 30.28
N ASP A 458 -20.66 15.12 31.38
CA ASP A 458 -19.66 15.35 32.42
C ASP A 458 -19.17 14.07 33.13
N GLU A 459 -20.07 13.08 33.33
CA GLU A 459 -19.72 11.80 33.94
C GLU A 459 -18.80 10.96 33.04
N THR A 460 -19.11 10.88 31.74
CA THR A 460 -18.30 10.21 30.71
C THR A 460 -16.94 10.88 30.54
N ASN A 461 -16.90 12.21 30.67
CA ASN A 461 -15.67 13.00 30.56
C ASN A 461 -14.69 12.67 31.70
N ARG A 462 -15.17 12.58 32.95
CA ARG A 462 -14.35 12.23 34.11
C ARG A 462 -13.84 10.79 34.07
N LEU A 463 -14.69 9.86 33.63
CA LEU A 463 -14.35 8.43 33.56
C LEU A 463 -13.38 8.10 32.41
N THR A 464 -13.50 8.77 31.27
CA THR A 464 -12.81 8.34 30.04
C THR A 464 -11.69 9.31 29.63
N LYS A 465 -11.96 10.62 29.51
CA LYS A 465 -10.97 11.61 29.01
C LYS A 465 -9.76 11.72 29.93
N ASN A 466 -9.98 11.98 31.22
CA ASN A 466 -8.88 12.16 32.18
C ASN A 466 -8.00 10.92 32.28
N LYS A 467 -8.60 9.72 32.18
CA LYS A 467 -7.89 8.45 32.18
C LYS A 467 -7.07 8.24 30.90
N ILE A 468 -7.60 8.57 29.73
CA ILE A 468 -6.86 8.50 28.46
C ILE A 468 -5.67 9.46 28.46
N TRP A 469 -5.86 10.71 28.90
CA TRP A 469 -4.76 11.69 28.97
C TRP A 469 -3.70 11.27 29.98
N ALA A 470 -4.09 10.78 31.15
CA ALA A 470 -3.17 10.24 32.15
C ALA A 470 -2.40 9.02 31.61
N MET A 471 -3.08 8.11 30.92
CA MET A 471 -2.48 6.94 30.28
C MET A 471 -1.40 7.36 29.29
N ILE A 472 -1.71 8.27 28.36
CA ILE A 472 -0.75 8.72 27.35
C ILE A 472 0.46 9.40 27.99
N LYS A 473 0.26 10.25 29.01
CA LYS A 473 1.37 10.86 29.76
C LYS A 473 2.25 9.81 30.42
N PHE A 474 1.63 8.86 31.13
CA PHE A 474 2.33 7.78 31.82
C PHE A 474 3.16 6.93 30.84
N SER A 475 2.55 6.47 29.75
CA SER A 475 3.22 5.70 28.70
C SER A 475 4.41 6.43 28.09
N ARG A 476 4.27 7.72 27.79
CA ARG A 476 5.32 8.52 27.13
C ARG A 476 6.49 8.82 28.04
N ASN A 477 6.25 9.05 29.33
CA ASN A 477 7.34 9.19 30.30
C ASN A 477 8.19 7.92 30.34
N HIS A 478 7.56 6.75 30.38
CA HIS A 478 8.27 5.47 30.34
C HIS A 478 8.89 5.17 28.97
N LEU A 479 8.30 5.61 27.86
CA LEU A 479 8.90 5.51 26.53
C LEU A 479 10.21 6.30 26.46
N GLN A 480 10.26 7.47 27.08
CA GLN A 480 11.47 8.30 27.15
C GLN A 480 12.61 7.59 27.91
N GLU A 481 12.26 6.78 28.92
CA GLU A 481 13.19 5.92 29.65
C GLU A 481 13.61 4.66 28.86
N GLY A 482 13.07 4.45 27.66
CA GLY A 482 13.37 3.32 26.78
C GLY A 482 12.40 2.15 26.88
N ASN A 483 11.31 2.27 27.64
CA ASN A 483 10.30 1.21 27.76
C ASN A 483 9.35 1.22 26.55
N LEU A 484 9.49 0.22 25.69
CA LEU A 484 8.69 0.08 24.46
C LEU A 484 7.34 -0.62 24.70
N SER A 485 7.16 -1.31 25.83
CA SER A 485 5.95 -2.07 26.12
C SER A 485 5.58 -1.96 27.60
N LEU A 486 4.35 -1.58 27.90
CA LEU A 486 3.84 -1.38 29.26
C LEU A 486 2.43 -1.93 29.39
N MET A 487 2.14 -2.54 30.53
CA MET A 487 0.77 -2.88 30.94
C MET A 487 0.62 -2.56 32.43
N TRP A 488 -0.49 -1.93 32.79
CA TRP A 488 -0.81 -1.61 34.18
C TRP A 488 -2.31 -1.51 34.36
N LYS A 489 -2.78 -1.57 35.60
CA LYS A 489 -4.20 -1.50 35.92
C LYS A 489 -4.46 -0.54 37.07
N ASP A 490 -5.61 0.11 37.03
CA ASP A 490 -6.18 0.78 38.20
C ASP A 490 -7.44 0.03 38.68
N THR A 491 -8.25 0.64 39.54
CA THR A 491 -9.46 0.02 40.09
C THR A 491 -10.56 -0.21 39.05
N ILE A 492 -10.52 0.50 37.90
CA ILE A 492 -11.60 0.52 36.89
C ILE A 492 -11.12 -0.06 35.56
N PHE A 493 -9.89 0.25 35.14
CA PHE A 493 -9.38 -0.05 33.80
C PHE A 493 -8.05 -0.79 33.82
N ASN A 494 -7.83 -1.57 32.77
CA ASN A 494 -6.56 -2.18 32.40
C ASN A 494 -6.02 -1.45 31.16
N TYR A 495 -4.80 -0.91 31.27
CA TYR A 495 -4.15 -0.11 30.25
C TYR A 495 -3.00 -0.90 29.63
N ALA A 496 -2.83 -0.76 28.32
CA ALA A 496 -1.70 -1.33 27.62
C ALA A 496 -1.15 -0.36 26.58
N TYR A 497 0.17 -0.37 26.44
CA TYR A 497 0.91 0.52 25.56
C TYR A 497 2.07 -0.22 24.91
N PHE A 498 2.19 -0.07 23.59
CA PHE A 498 3.21 -0.77 22.79
C PHE A 498 3.78 0.13 21.70
N VAL A 499 5.09 0.05 21.51
CA VAL A 499 5.83 0.55 20.36
C VAL A 499 6.60 -0.61 19.75
N TRP A 500 6.44 -0.82 18.44
CA TRP A 500 7.18 -1.84 17.72
C TRP A 500 7.70 -1.32 16.39
N PHE A 501 8.60 -2.10 15.80
CA PHE A 501 9.28 -1.78 14.56
C PHE A 501 9.09 -2.90 13.55
N GLU A 502 9.07 -2.54 12.28
CA GLU A 502 9.04 -3.46 11.16
C GLU A 502 10.02 -2.98 10.08
N ASP A 503 10.49 -3.90 9.23
CA ASP A 503 11.23 -3.51 8.04
C ASP A 503 10.28 -3.07 6.90
N THR A 504 10.84 -2.70 5.75
CA THR A 504 10.03 -2.31 4.58
C THR A 504 9.17 -3.45 4.02
N SER A 505 9.43 -4.70 4.40
CA SER A 505 8.64 -5.88 4.02
C SER A 505 7.51 -6.20 5.01
N GLY A 506 7.41 -5.46 6.13
CA GLY A 506 6.43 -5.72 7.20
C GLY A 506 6.90 -6.76 8.21
N THR A 507 8.16 -7.20 8.16
CA THR A 507 8.70 -8.17 9.12
C THR A 507 9.00 -7.47 10.44
N PRO A 508 8.51 -7.97 11.59
CA PRO A 508 8.83 -7.39 12.90
C PRO A 508 10.34 -7.35 13.17
N MET A 509 10.82 -6.19 13.60
CA MET A 509 12.22 -5.93 13.93
C MET A 509 12.39 -5.74 15.43
N LYS A 510 13.40 -6.39 16.01
CA LYS A 510 13.80 -6.16 17.40
C LYS A 510 14.90 -5.10 17.45
N PRO A 511 14.83 -4.11 18.37
CA PRO A 511 15.91 -3.15 18.58
C PRO A 511 17.26 -3.84 18.76
N LEU A 512 18.29 -3.37 18.05
CA LEU A 512 19.68 -3.83 18.24
C LEU A 512 20.28 -3.22 19.50
N VAL A 513 19.85 -2.01 19.84
CA VAL A 513 20.24 -1.28 21.04
C VAL A 513 18.96 -0.80 21.71
N TYR A 514 18.81 -1.08 23.00
CA TYR A 514 17.73 -0.52 23.80
C TYR A 514 18.18 0.84 24.32
N PRO A 515 17.36 1.90 24.18
CA PRO A 515 17.65 3.17 24.81
C PRO A 515 17.70 2.93 26.31
N THR A 516 18.87 3.12 26.92
CA THR A 516 19.03 3.11 28.37
C THR A 516 19.37 4.52 28.82
N ASN A 517 19.13 4.85 30.09
CA ASN A 517 19.41 6.18 30.66
C ASN A 517 20.86 6.66 30.47
N SER A 518 21.80 5.78 30.11
CA SER A 518 23.22 6.04 29.85
C SER A 518 23.57 6.27 28.36
N SER A 519 22.62 6.14 27.45
CA SER A 519 22.76 6.49 26.02
C SER A 519 22.26 7.92 25.75
N LYS A 520 22.74 8.57 24.67
CA LYS A 520 22.40 9.96 24.28
C LYS A 520 20.92 10.27 24.60
N ALA A 521 20.68 11.28 25.46
CA ALA A 521 19.36 11.62 25.94
C ALA A 521 18.35 11.75 24.78
N LEU A 522 17.34 10.87 24.76
CA LEU A 522 16.24 10.98 23.82
C LEU A 522 15.44 12.26 24.14
N PRO A 523 14.92 12.97 23.11
CA PRO A 523 14.05 14.12 23.36
C PRO A 523 12.70 13.66 23.96
N LEU A 524 11.84 14.62 24.29
CA LEU A 524 10.47 14.32 24.69
C LEU A 524 9.69 13.68 23.52
N PRO A 525 8.87 12.63 23.76
CA PRO A 525 8.03 12.03 22.73
C PRO A 525 7.12 13.05 22.03
N GLY A 526 7.12 13.03 20.69
CA GLY A 526 6.38 13.96 19.82
C GLY A 526 7.10 14.25 18.49
N LEU A 527 6.54 15.19 17.73
CA LEU A 527 7.03 15.66 16.43
C LEU A 527 7.32 17.16 16.39
N LEU A 528 6.46 17.99 16.98
CA LEU A 528 6.50 19.44 16.85
C LEU A 528 7.78 20.04 17.44
N GLY A 529 8.21 19.58 18.62
CA GLY A 529 9.47 20.00 19.24
C GLY A 529 10.69 19.45 18.48
N SER A 530 10.79 18.13 18.46
CA SER A 530 11.75 17.38 17.65
C SER A 530 11.17 16.02 17.31
N ASP A 531 11.55 15.46 16.15
CA ASP A 531 11.10 14.13 15.74
C ASP A 531 11.72 13.04 16.62
N PHE A 532 10.98 12.68 17.69
CA PHE A 532 11.37 11.67 18.65
C PHE A 532 11.51 10.29 18.00
N TYR A 533 10.54 9.89 17.18
CA TYR A 533 10.47 8.53 16.64
C TYR A 533 11.57 8.30 15.60
N ARG A 534 12.01 9.33 14.86
CA ARG A 534 13.21 9.25 14.02
C ARG A 534 14.47 9.00 14.84
N LYS A 535 14.70 9.77 15.92
CA LYS A 535 15.86 9.56 16.81
C LYS A 535 15.79 8.21 17.52
N LEU A 536 14.61 7.77 17.94
CA LEU A 536 14.39 6.45 18.52
C LEU A 536 14.82 5.35 17.55
N LYS A 537 14.42 5.43 16.27
CA LYS A 537 14.86 4.49 15.22
C LYS A 537 16.37 4.51 15.02
N GLU A 538 17.00 5.68 15.01
CA GLU A 538 18.46 5.81 14.85
C GLU A 538 19.23 5.22 16.03
N VAL A 539 18.73 5.40 17.25
CA VAL A 539 19.31 4.80 18.46
C VAL A 539 19.10 3.29 18.46
N CYS A 540 17.90 2.81 18.17
CA CYS A 540 17.59 1.38 18.19
C CYS A 540 18.28 0.60 17.06
N PHE A 541 18.58 1.24 15.93
CA PHE A 541 19.12 0.60 14.73
C PHE A 541 20.24 1.43 14.07
N PRO A 542 21.40 1.60 14.73
CA PRO A 542 22.45 2.54 14.29
C PRO A 542 23.08 2.19 12.93
N LYS A 543 22.95 0.94 12.46
CA LYS A 543 23.47 0.47 11.16
C LYS A 543 22.49 0.62 10.01
N MET A 544 21.26 1.08 10.28
CA MET A 544 20.19 1.16 9.29
C MET A 544 19.65 2.59 9.21
N SER A 545 19.31 3.03 8.00
CA SER A 545 18.63 4.31 7.82
C SER A 545 17.23 4.26 8.43
N SER A 546 16.85 5.29 9.18
CA SER A 546 15.52 5.45 9.77
C SER A 546 14.36 5.43 8.76
N ALA A 547 14.64 5.65 7.47
CA ALA A 547 13.67 5.53 6.38
C ALA A 547 13.33 4.09 5.99
N LYS A 548 14.18 3.10 6.34
CA LYS A 548 13.94 1.68 6.06
C LYS A 548 13.21 0.94 7.19
N ILE A 549 12.90 1.67 8.26
CA ILE A 549 12.34 1.12 9.48
C ILE A 549 10.99 1.75 9.70
N ARG A 550 9.95 0.92 9.72
CA ARG A 550 8.61 1.31 10.10
C ARG A 550 8.47 1.27 11.62
N CYS A 551 7.69 2.19 12.17
CA CYS A 551 7.49 2.33 13.60
C CYS A 551 6.01 2.58 13.85
N TYR A 552 5.44 1.87 14.82
CA TYR A 552 4.04 1.98 15.18
C TYR A 552 3.92 2.09 16.70
N GLU A 553 2.84 2.74 17.13
CA GLU A 553 2.54 2.99 18.53
C GLU A 553 1.06 2.72 18.77
N LEU A 554 0.73 1.99 19.84
CA LEU A 554 -0.63 1.59 20.16
C LEU A 554 -0.90 1.80 21.65
N PHE A 555 -2.02 2.46 21.94
CA PHE A 555 -2.58 2.62 23.27
C PHE A 555 -3.92 1.90 23.33
N CYS A 556 -4.17 1.13 24.40
CA CYS A 556 -5.42 0.40 24.61
C CYS A 556 -5.92 0.60 26.04
N VAL A 557 -7.23 0.84 26.18
CA VAL A 557 -7.94 0.88 27.47
C VAL A 557 -8.98 -0.22 27.46
N HIS A 558 -8.92 -1.12 28.43
CA HIS A 558 -9.90 -2.18 28.65
C HIS A 558 -10.54 -2.05 30.04
N LEU A 559 -11.70 -2.65 30.25
CA LEU A 559 -12.29 -2.81 31.58
C LEU A 559 -11.36 -3.63 32.49
N GLY A 560 -11.28 -3.27 33.77
CA GLY A 560 -10.33 -3.86 34.73
C GLY A 560 -10.52 -5.37 34.98
N LEU A 561 -11.66 -5.94 34.59
CA LEU A 561 -11.95 -7.38 34.63
C LEU A 561 -11.26 -8.16 33.51
N VAL A 562 -10.81 -7.50 32.44
CA VAL A 562 -10.14 -8.14 31.31
C VAL A 562 -8.73 -8.57 31.70
N THR A 563 -8.42 -9.85 31.50
CA THR A 563 -7.12 -10.43 31.85
C THR A 563 -5.99 -9.88 30.96
N ALA A 564 -4.77 -9.82 31.48
CA ALA A 564 -3.62 -9.32 30.72
C ALA A 564 -3.38 -10.12 29.42
N SER A 565 -3.58 -11.44 29.44
CA SER A 565 -3.49 -12.28 28.24
C SER A 565 -4.51 -11.88 27.17
N CYS A 566 -5.74 -11.59 27.57
CA CYS A 566 -6.79 -11.12 26.66
C CYS A 566 -6.47 -9.74 26.09
N VAL A 567 -5.96 -8.80 26.92
CA VAL A 567 -5.52 -7.49 26.43
C VAL A 567 -4.38 -7.60 25.41
N LEU A 568 -3.41 -8.51 25.63
CA LEU A 568 -2.32 -8.76 24.68
C LEU A 568 -2.85 -9.34 23.35
N GLU A 569 -3.78 -10.29 23.41
CA GLU A 569 -4.42 -10.85 22.22
C GLU A 569 -5.21 -9.78 21.45
N HIS A 570 -6.06 -9.02 22.15
CA HIS A 570 -6.83 -7.92 21.58
C HIS A 570 -5.93 -6.89 20.91
N THR A 571 -4.84 -6.51 21.56
CA THR A 571 -3.89 -5.52 21.00
C THR A 571 -3.29 -6.01 19.67
N ARG A 572 -2.89 -7.28 19.58
CA ARG A 572 -2.34 -7.86 18.34
C ARG A 572 -3.38 -7.89 17.23
N ARG A 573 -4.59 -8.40 17.53
CA ARG A 573 -5.70 -8.50 16.59
C ARG A 573 -6.18 -7.12 16.14
N LEU A 574 -6.29 -6.16 17.06
CA LEU A 574 -6.71 -4.78 16.77
C LEU A 574 -5.75 -4.08 15.80
N ALA A 575 -4.44 -4.26 15.98
CA ALA A 575 -3.45 -3.72 15.03
C ALA A 575 -3.64 -4.29 13.61
N ALA A 576 -3.97 -5.57 13.48
CA ALA A 576 -4.28 -6.22 12.20
C ALA A 576 -5.61 -5.74 11.61
N THR A 577 -6.69 -5.66 12.40
CA THR A 577 -8.00 -5.17 11.95
C THR A 577 -7.92 -3.72 11.44
N ILE A 578 -7.18 -2.86 12.14
CA ILE A 578 -6.97 -1.46 11.71
C ILE A 578 -6.20 -1.40 10.39
N TRP A 579 -5.25 -2.31 10.17
CA TRP A 579 -4.50 -2.43 8.92
C TRP A 579 -5.40 -2.85 7.75
N GLU A 580 -6.29 -3.83 7.96
CA GLU A 580 -7.26 -4.30 6.95
C GLU A 580 -8.23 -3.19 6.54
N LEU A 581 -8.74 -2.39 7.49
CA LEU A 581 -9.61 -1.24 7.23
C LEU A 581 -8.92 -0.12 6.42
N ARG A 582 -7.58 -0.08 6.39
CA ARG A 582 -6.79 0.92 5.63
C ARG A 582 -6.49 0.50 4.18
N GLY A 583 -6.85 -0.71 3.77
CA GLY A 583 -6.81 -1.16 2.36
C GLY A 583 -5.42 -1.35 1.76
N LEU A 584 -4.39 -1.60 2.56
CA LEU A 584 -3.04 -1.92 2.07
C LEU A 584 -2.85 -3.44 1.92
N LYS A 585 -2.20 -3.85 0.82
CA LYS A 585 -2.15 -5.25 0.32
C LYS A 585 -1.65 -6.25 1.37
N ALA A 586 -2.29 -7.42 1.40
CA ALA A 586 -1.94 -8.51 2.29
C ALA A 586 -0.59 -9.16 1.91
N HIS A 587 0.28 -9.36 2.90
CA HIS A 587 1.52 -10.13 2.79
C HIS A 587 1.33 -11.49 3.47
N PRO A 588 2.05 -12.57 3.09
CA PRO A 588 2.03 -13.84 3.85
C PRO A 588 2.32 -13.71 5.36
N ILE A 589 2.90 -12.58 5.78
CA ILE A 589 3.13 -12.20 7.18
C ILE A 589 1.83 -11.95 7.95
N ASP A 590 0.72 -11.66 7.26
CA ASP A 590 -0.56 -11.37 7.91
C ASP A 590 -1.18 -12.61 8.55
N LEU A 591 -0.83 -13.81 8.06
CA LEU A 591 -1.13 -15.06 8.77
C LEU A 591 -0.31 -15.16 10.07
N LEU A 592 0.96 -14.70 10.05
CA LEU A 592 1.80 -14.64 11.25
C LEU A 592 1.26 -13.65 12.30
N GLY A 593 0.68 -12.54 11.83
CA GLY A 593 -0.03 -11.56 12.67
C GLY A 593 -1.26 -12.12 13.39
N ASN A 594 -1.86 -13.18 12.86
CA ASN A 594 -3.04 -13.88 13.40
C ASN A 594 -2.70 -15.10 14.29
N GLY A 595 -1.45 -15.19 14.77
CA GLY A 595 -1.01 -16.25 15.69
C GLY A 595 -0.51 -17.53 15.00
N VAL A 596 -0.33 -17.52 13.68
CA VAL A 596 0.36 -18.62 12.98
C VAL A 596 1.87 -18.43 13.15
N GLU A 597 2.56 -19.26 13.93
CA GLU A 597 4.00 -19.03 14.19
C GLU A 597 4.88 -19.37 12.99
N LYS A 598 4.52 -20.41 12.22
CA LYS A 598 5.30 -20.96 11.11
C LYS A 598 4.37 -21.49 10.02
N ILE A 599 4.79 -21.36 8.76
CA ILE A 599 4.09 -21.91 7.59
C ILE A 599 5.04 -22.89 6.91
N PHE A 600 4.53 -24.10 6.62
CA PHE A 600 5.29 -25.16 5.96
C PHE A 600 4.56 -25.62 4.71
N LYS A 601 5.33 -26.08 3.71
CA LYS A 601 4.76 -26.89 2.63
C LYS A 601 4.54 -28.31 3.15
N LEU A 602 3.47 -28.95 2.69
CA LEU A 602 3.20 -30.34 3.03
C LEU A 602 4.18 -31.25 2.29
N ASP A 603 5.25 -31.64 2.97
CA ASP A 603 6.26 -32.57 2.48
C ASP A 603 6.12 -33.94 3.17
N SER A 604 6.91 -34.93 2.75
CA SER A 604 6.88 -36.28 3.34
C SER A 604 7.39 -36.29 4.78
N THR A 605 8.34 -35.43 5.13
CA THR A 605 8.85 -35.27 6.50
C THR A 605 7.97 -34.32 7.29
N CYS A 606 7.36 -34.83 8.36
CA CYS A 606 6.55 -34.00 9.26
C CYS A 606 7.45 -33.12 10.14
N PRO A 607 7.28 -31.79 10.15
CA PRO A 607 7.99 -30.91 11.07
C PRO A 607 7.69 -31.29 12.53
N GLN A 608 8.65 -31.08 13.44
CA GLN A 608 8.35 -31.13 14.86
C GLN A 608 7.61 -29.86 15.26
N PHE A 609 6.40 -30.05 15.78
CA PHE A 609 5.56 -28.98 16.29
C PHE A 609 5.59 -29.01 17.82
N ASP A 610 5.72 -27.84 18.44
CA ASP A 610 5.59 -27.66 19.89
C ASP A 610 4.14 -27.96 20.34
N ASP A 611 3.76 -27.60 21.56
CA ASP A 611 2.38 -27.82 22.06
C ASP A 611 1.33 -26.86 21.47
N THR A 612 1.65 -26.17 20.37
CA THR A 612 0.77 -25.26 19.65
C THR A 612 -0.20 -26.00 18.70
N PRO A 613 -1.39 -25.45 18.43
CA PRO A 613 -2.30 -25.98 17.43
C PRO A 613 -1.69 -25.98 16.02
N VAL A 614 -1.93 -27.06 15.27
CA VAL A 614 -1.42 -27.29 13.92
C VAL A 614 -2.59 -27.34 12.94
N PHE A 615 -2.52 -26.51 11.90
CA PHE A 615 -3.52 -26.44 10.84
C PHE A 615 -2.95 -26.98 9.53
N TYR A 616 -3.53 -28.06 9.03
CA TYR A 616 -3.30 -28.56 7.68
C TYR A 616 -4.31 -27.94 6.74
N MET A 617 -3.85 -27.32 5.65
CA MET A 617 -4.72 -26.84 4.59
C MET A 617 -4.49 -27.70 3.34
N ILE A 618 -5.50 -28.46 2.94
CA ILE A 618 -5.38 -29.43 1.84
C ILE A 618 -6.57 -29.33 0.88
N PHE A 619 -6.36 -29.73 -0.37
CA PHE A 619 -7.47 -29.99 -1.28
C PHE A 619 -8.20 -31.28 -0.90
N SER A 620 -9.42 -31.43 -1.41
CA SER A 620 -10.32 -32.58 -1.20
C SER A 620 -9.81 -33.87 -1.89
N LYS A 621 -8.60 -34.31 -1.58
CA LYS A 621 -7.93 -35.47 -2.21
C LYS A 621 -7.60 -36.53 -1.17
N LEU A 622 -8.15 -37.73 -1.35
CA LEU A 622 -8.03 -38.83 -0.39
C LEU A 622 -6.57 -39.22 -0.10
N THR A 623 -5.70 -39.22 -1.10
CA THR A 623 -4.29 -39.59 -0.91
C THR A 623 -3.55 -38.59 -0.02
N VAL A 624 -3.82 -37.29 -0.19
CA VAL A 624 -3.22 -36.22 0.61
C VAL A 624 -3.80 -36.24 2.03
N PHE A 625 -5.10 -36.46 2.15
CA PHE A 625 -5.74 -36.64 3.44
C PHE A 625 -5.14 -37.81 4.22
N ARG A 626 -4.94 -38.98 3.58
CA ARG A 626 -4.26 -40.13 4.20
C ARG A 626 -2.84 -39.78 4.65
N GLN A 627 -2.06 -39.10 3.81
CA GLN A 627 -0.72 -38.62 4.18
C GLN A 627 -0.75 -37.73 5.43
N VAL A 628 -1.69 -36.79 5.52
CA VAL A 628 -1.86 -35.92 6.69
C VAL A 628 -2.24 -36.74 7.93
N VAL A 629 -3.19 -37.66 7.80
CA VAL A 629 -3.61 -38.53 8.92
C VAL A 629 -2.45 -39.41 9.41
N ASP A 630 -1.66 -39.98 8.51
CA ASP A 630 -0.50 -40.80 8.87
C ASP A 630 0.61 -39.97 9.54
N GLN A 631 0.85 -38.75 9.08
CA GLN A 631 1.75 -37.80 9.74
C GLN A 631 1.30 -37.48 11.17
N ILE A 632 0.03 -37.16 11.38
CA ILE A 632 -0.52 -36.90 12.71
C ILE A 632 -0.39 -38.15 13.59
N ARG A 633 -0.72 -39.33 13.07
CA ARG A 633 -0.63 -40.61 13.80
C ARG A 633 0.80 -40.93 14.27
N SER A 634 1.81 -40.55 13.50
CA SER A 634 3.21 -40.72 13.88
C SER A 634 3.69 -39.79 15.01
N GLN A 635 2.90 -38.77 15.35
CA GLN A 635 3.27 -37.73 16.32
C GLN A 635 2.41 -37.75 17.60
N ILE A 636 1.36 -38.56 17.65
CA ILE A 636 0.46 -38.64 18.82
C ILE A 636 0.77 -39.85 19.69
N ASN A 637 0.65 -39.66 21.01
CA ASN A 637 0.50 -40.77 21.94
C ASN A 637 -0.97 -41.26 21.87
N GLN A 638 -1.17 -42.51 21.44
CA GLN A 638 -2.51 -43.09 21.25
C GLN A 638 -3.27 -43.29 22.58
N GLU A 639 -2.57 -43.44 23.70
CA GLU A 639 -3.20 -43.63 25.02
C GLU A 639 -3.68 -42.31 25.63
N ASN A 640 -3.07 -41.17 25.27
CA ASN A 640 -3.41 -39.86 25.81
C ASN A 640 -3.18 -38.74 24.77
N PRO A 641 -4.09 -38.60 23.79
CA PRO A 641 -3.94 -37.59 22.75
C PRO A 641 -4.26 -36.17 23.26
N VAL A 642 -3.46 -35.19 22.82
CA VAL A 642 -3.69 -33.77 23.14
C VAL A 642 -4.92 -33.27 22.38
N LYS A 643 -5.95 -32.85 23.14
CA LYS A 643 -7.18 -32.28 22.57
C LYS A 643 -6.89 -30.94 21.87
N ASN A 644 -7.64 -30.64 20.81
CA ASN A 644 -7.54 -29.40 20.04
C ASN A 644 -6.14 -29.09 19.45
N LYS A 645 -5.30 -30.11 19.25
CA LYS A 645 -3.98 -29.91 18.65
C LYS A 645 -4.03 -29.89 17.12
N PHE A 646 -4.80 -30.76 16.47
CA PHE A 646 -4.77 -30.89 15.01
C PHE A 646 -6.07 -30.49 14.33
N HIS A 647 -5.95 -29.60 13.34
CA HIS A 647 -7.04 -29.11 12.52
C HIS A 647 -6.72 -29.38 11.05
N VAL A 648 -7.71 -29.88 10.29
CA VAL A 648 -7.57 -30.10 8.85
C VAL A 648 -8.63 -29.30 8.13
N ILE A 649 -8.20 -28.22 7.48
CA ILE A 649 -8.99 -27.35 6.62
C ILE A 649 -8.95 -27.93 5.21
N VAL A 650 -10.10 -28.33 4.70
CA VAL A 650 -10.23 -28.96 3.39
C VAL A 650 -10.91 -28.01 2.41
N VAL A 651 -10.26 -27.79 1.27
CA VAL A 651 -10.71 -26.91 0.19
C VAL A 651 -11.28 -27.74 -0.97
N PRO A 652 -12.48 -27.41 -1.50
CA PRO A 652 -13.44 -26.44 -0.95
C PRO A 652 -14.25 -26.99 0.24
N ARG A 653 -14.34 -28.32 0.39
CA ARG A 653 -15.06 -28.99 1.49
C ARG A 653 -14.49 -30.38 1.76
N TYR A 654 -14.53 -30.84 3.01
CA TYR A 654 -14.17 -32.23 3.28
C TYR A 654 -15.25 -33.20 2.77
N LEU A 655 -14.82 -34.41 2.41
CA LEU A 655 -15.73 -35.48 1.99
C LEU A 655 -16.23 -36.24 3.20
N TYR A 656 -17.46 -36.77 3.14
CA TYR A 656 -18.02 -37.58 4.24
C TYR A 656 -17.12 -38.78 4.60
N HIS A 657 -16.50 -39.40 3.59
CA HIS A 657 -15.53 -40.47 3.81
C HIS A 657 -14.31 -40.07 4.66
N PHE A 658 -13.91 -38.79 4.67
CA PHE A 658 -12.82 -38.33 5.54
C PHE A 658 -13.26 -38.41 7.02
N GLN A 659 -14.50 -38.08 7.30
CA GLN A 659 -15.10 -38.20 8.63
C GLN A 659 -15.22 -39.68 9.04
N GLU A 660 -15.78 -40.54 8.20
CA GLU A 660 -15.84 -41.99 8.47
C GLU A 660 -14.45 -42.57 8.76
N LYS A 661 -13.43 -42.20 7.97
CA LYS A 661 -12.08 -42.71 8.16
C LYS A 661 -11.46 -42.26 9.48
N LEU A 662 -11.72 -41.03 9.93
CA LEU A 662 -11.25 -40.57 11.25
C LEU A 662 -12.01 -41.26 12.39
N GLU A 663 -13.29 -41.55 12.20
CA GLU A 663 -14.12 -42.27 13.16
C GLU A 663 -13.64 -43.72 13.33
N GLU A 664 -13.41 -44.44 12.22
CA GLU A 664 -12.81 -45.80 12.23
C GLU A 664 -11.47 -45.86 12.98
N LEU A 665 -10.68 -44.79 12.90
CA LEU A 665 -9.37 -44.68 13.56
C LEU A 665 -9.46 -44.12 15.00
N GLY A 666 -10.65 -43.75 15.47
CA GLY A 666 -10.85 -43.14 16.79
C GLY A 666 -10.27 -41.72 16.95
N LEU A 667 -9.97 -41.04 15.83
CA LEU A 667 -9.28 -39.74 15.81
C LEU A 667 -10.21 -38.54 15.68
N ILE A 668 -11.48 -38.76 15.30
CA ILE A 668 -12.42 -37.67 15.03
C ILE A 668 -12.83 -36.95 16.32
N TYR A 669 -12.84 -35.62 16.29
CA TYR A 669 -13.21 -34.70 17.39
C TYR A 669 -12.32 -34.74 18.64
N SER A 670 -11.72 -35.88 18.96
CA SER A 670 -10.78 -36.06 20.07
C SER A 670 -9.37 -35.57 19.71
N VAL A 671 -8.90 -35.87 18.49
CA VAL A 671 -7.55 -35.57 18.02
C VAL A 671 -7.56 -34.62 16.84
N ILE A 672 -8.40 -34.90 15.84
CA ILE A 672 -8.47 -34.16 14.57
C ILE A 672 -9.84 -33.50 14.43
N LYS A 673 -9.83 -32.19 14.14
CA LYS A 673 -11.03 -31.44 13.78
C LYS A 673 -11.01 -31.07 12.29
N LEU A 674 -12.02 -31.53 11.56
CA LEU A 674 -12.21 -31.20 10.14
C LEU A 674 -12.93 -29.87 9.96
N HIS A 675 -12.49 -29.07 9.00
CA HIS A 675 -13.12 -27.81 8.59
C HIS A 675 -13.27 -27.79 7.07
N SER A 676 -14.38 -27.25 6.58
CA SER A 676 -14.57 -26.99 5.15
C SER A 676 -14.33 -25.51 4.88
N PHE A 677 -13.55 -25.20 3.85
CA PHE A 677 -13.27 -23.81 3.46
C PHE A 677 -13.32 -23.66 1.94
N GLN A 678 -14.33 -22.93 1.46
CA GLN A 678 -14.46 -22.57 0.05
C GLN A 678 -14.15 -21.09 -0.10
N TRP A 679 -13.06 -20.75 -0.79
CA TRP A 679 -12.77 -19.37 -1.14
C TRP A 679 -13.64 -18.88 -2.30
N PHE A 680 -13.74 -17.57 -2.43
CA PHE A 680 -14.37 -16.90 -3.56
C PHE A 680 -13.47 -16.95 -4.81
N PRO A 681 -14.02 -16.71 -6.02
CA PRO A 681 -13.23 -16.63 -7.24
C PRO A 681 -12.06 -15.64 -7.10
N LEU A 682 -10.85 -16.10 -7.40
CA LEU A 682 -9.63 -15.31 -7.39
C LEU A 682 -9.56 -14.47 -8.66
N ASN A 683 -9.29 -13.17 -8.50
CA ASN A 683 -9.03 -12.27 -9.61
C ASN A 683 -7.55 -12.38 -10.01
N LEU A 684 -7.27 -13.05 -11.13
CA LEU A 684 -5.89 -13.34 -11.56
C LEU A 684 -5.30 -12.23 -12.44
N ASP A 685 -6.13 -11.61 -13.28
CA ASP A 685 -5.77 -10.49 -14.16
C ASP A 685 -7.06 -9.79 -14.59
N VAL A 686 -6.96 -8.67 -15.31
CA VAL A 686 -8.11 -7.94 -15.85
C VAL A 686 -9.06 -8.87 -16.60
N GLY A 687 -10.27 -9.05 -16.08
CA GLY A 687 -11.32 -9.87 -16.69
C GLY A 687 -11.19 -11.39 -16.46
N ILE A 688 -10.31 -11.85 -15.56
CA ILE A 688 -10.07 -13.28 -15.32
C ILE A 688 -10.36 -13.66 -13.86
N LEU A 689 -11.35 -14.52 -13.68
CA LEU A 689 -11.72 -15.13 -12.40
C LEU A 689 -11.43 -16.64 -12.43
N SER A 690 -10.82 -17.18 -11.39
CA SER A 690 -10.54 -18.62 -11.27
C SER A 690 -10.79 -19.12 -9.85
N LEU A 691 -11.30 -20.35 -9.71
CA LEU A 691 -11.34 -21.01 -8.40
C LEU A 691 -10.02 -21.72 -8.06
N GLU A 692 -9.12 -21.92 -9.03
CA GLU A 692 -7.88 -22.69 -8.88
C GLU A 692 -8.09 -24.06 -8.18
N LEU A 693 -9.19 -24.75 -8.51
CA LEU A 693 -9.50 -26.07 -7.98
C LEU A 693 -8.90 -27.18 -8.87
N PRO A 694 -8.07 -28.09 -8.32
CA PRO A 694 -7.43 -29.14 -9.12
C PRO A 694 -8.35 -30.34 -9.36
N ASN A 695 -8.10 -31.08 -10.45
CA ASN A 695 -8.75 -32.36 -10.82
C ASN A 695 -10.25 -32.28 -11.14
N ILE A 696 -10.82 -31.09 -11.37
CA ILE A 696 -12.24 -30.96 -11.73
C ILE A 696 -12.53 -31.67 -13.06
N PHE A 697 -11.62 -31.56 -14.03
CA PHE A 697 -11.78 -32.25 -15.32
C PHE A 697 -11.78 -33.78 -15.13
N LYS A 698 -10.78 -34.32 -14.43
CA LYS A 698 -10.70 -35.74 -14.08
C LYS A 698 -11.94 -36.26 -13.36
N SER A 699 -12.36 -35.60 -12.29
CA SER A 699 -13.51 -36.02 -11.49
C SER A 699 -14.78 -36.04 -12.34
N LEU A 700 -15.12 -34.93 -13.00
CA LEU A 700 -16.38 -34.82 -13.74
C LEU A 700 -16.36 -35.62 -15.04
N PHE A 701 -15.34 -35.47 -15.87
CA PHE A 701 -15.35 -35.96 -17.26
C PHE A 701 -14.74 -37.36 -17.42
N LEU A 702 -13.82 -37.77 -16.54
CA LEU A 702 -13.17 -39.09 -16.63
C LEU A 702 -13.77 -40.11 -15.67
N GLN A 703 -14.13 -39.68 -14.47
CA GLN A 703 -14.59 -40.57 -13.39
C GLN A 703 -16.10 -40.50 -13.14
N SER A 704 -16.80 -39.52 -13.73
CA SER A 704 -18.22 -39.25 -13.44
C SER A 704 -18.49 -39.02 -11.94
N ASP A 705 -17.52 -38.43 -11.24
CA ASP A 705 -17.62 -38.05 -9.84
C ASP A 705 -18.18 -36.61 -9.72
N PHE A 706 -19.44 -36.53 -9.28
CA PHE A 706 -20.19 -35.27 -9.15
C PHE A 706 -19.94 -34.53 -7.84
N THR A 707 -19.00 -34.99 -7.02
CA THR A 707 -18.69 -34.43 -5.69
C THR A 707 -18.43 -32.92 -5.72
N PHE A 708 -17.89 -32.39 -6.82
CA PHE A 708 -17.56 -30.96 -6.95
C PHE A 708 -18.64 -30.09 -7.60
N LEU A 709 -19.76 -30.65 -8.08
CA LEU A 709 -20.83 -29.82 -8.65
C LEU A 709 -21.43 -28.81 -7.65
N PRO A 710 -21.74 -29.17 -6.39
CA PRO A 710 -22.30 -28.20 -5.45
C PRO A 710 -21.34 -27.04 -5.11
N PRO A 711 -20.04 -27.25 -4.85
CA PRO A 711 -19.09 -26.14 -4.70
C PRO A 711 -19.00 -25.22 -5.93
N LEU A 712 -19.00 -25.76 -7.15
CA LEU A 712 -18.96 -24.96 -8.39
C LEU A 712 -20.24 -24.11 -8.53
N ALA A 713 -21.41 -24.70 -8.26
CA ALA A 713 -22.67 -23.96 -8.23
C ALA A 713 -22.71 -22.89 -7.14
N ARG A 714 -22.23 -23.20 -5.94
CA ARG A 714 -22.14 -22.23 -4.84
C ARG A 714 -21.26 -21.04 -5.17
N ALA A 715 -20.15 -21.26 -5.89
CA ALA A 715 -19.29 -20.16 -6.33
C ALA A 715 -20.03 -19.21 -7.28
N LEU A 716 -20.79 -19.74 -8.23
CA LEU A 716 -21.61 -18.94 -9.15
C LEU A 716 -22.75 -18.22 -8.43
N TRP A 717 -23.45 -18.91 -7.51
CA TRP A 717 -24.50 -18.32 -6.68
C TRP A 717 -23.96 -17.17 -5.82
N ASN A 718 -22.83 -17.38 -5.12
CA ASN A 718 -22.15 -16.32 -4.36
C ASN A 718 -21.80 -15.11 -5.24
N LEU A 719 -21.35 -15.35 -6.48
CA LEU A 719 -21.00 -14.28 -7.40
C LEU A 719 -22.21 -13.41 -7.75
N PHE A 720 -23.42 -13.98 -7.84
CA PHE A 720 -24.65 -13.22 -8.10
C PHE A 720 -24.99 -12.20 -7.01
N PHE A 721 -24.54 -12.36 -5.77
CA PHE A 721 -24.68 -11.33 -4.73
C PHE A 721 -23.81 -10.09 -5.01
N VAL A 722 -22.73 -10.26 -5.77
CA VAL A 722 -21.84 -9.15 -6.14
C VAL A 722 -22.28 -8.51 -7.45
N ILE A 723 -22.53 -9.33 -8.48
CA ILE A 723 -22.76 -8.85 -9.84
C ILE A 723 -24.25 -8.76 -10.22
N GLY A 724 -25.16 -9.28 -9.39
CA GLY A 724 -26.57 -9.51 -9.76
C GLY A 724 -26.74 -10.74 -10.65
N LYS A 725 -27.96 -11.26 -10.77
CA LYS A 725 -28.23 -12.45 -11.60
C LYS A 725 -28.55 -12.04 -13.06
N PRO A 726 -27.77 -12.48 -14.06
CA PRO A 726 -28.07 -12.15 -15.46
C PRO A 726 -29.40 -12.74 -15.93
N ARG A 727 -30.17 -11.96 -16.70
CA ARG A 727 -31.49 -12.37 -17.22
C ARG A 727 -31.41 -13.25 -18.47
N PHE A 728 -30.28 -13.26 -19.15
CA PHE A 728 -30.02 -14.14 -20.29
C PHE A 728 -28.90 -15.13 -19.95
N ILE A 729 -29.19 -16.42 -19.98
CA ILE A 729 -28.25 -17.48 -19.61
C ILE A 729 -28.24 -18.57 -20.70
N VAL A 730 -27.06 -18.90 -21.18
CA VAL A 730 -26.79 -20.03 -22.08
C VAL A 730 -25.96 -21.06 -21.32
N ALA A 731 -26.47 -22.28 -21.17
CA ALA A 731 -25.69 -23.42 -20.69
C ALA A 731 -25.54 -24.46 -21.79
N LEU A 732 -24.31 -24.87 -22.08
CA LEU A 732 -23.98 -25.85 -23.11
C LEU A 732 -23.08 -26.93 -22.49
N GLY A 733 -23.67 -28.09 -22.22
CA GLY A 733 -23.01 -29.18 -21.50
C GLY A 733 -23.92 -29.80 -20.43
N GLU A 734 -23.67 -31.07 -20.12
CA GLU A 734 -24.43 -31.80 -19.10
C GLU A 734 -24.16 -31.22 -17.70
N TYR A 735 -22.89 -30.95 -17.38
CA TYR A 735 -22.47 -30.45 -16.08
C TYR A 735 -22.81 -28.97 -15.91
N SER A 736 -22.67 -28.18 -16.97
CA SER A 736 -23.13 -26.79 -17.03
C SER A 736 -24.62 -26.66 -16.69
N LYS A 737 -25.47 -27.54 -17.26
CA LYS A 737 -26.90 -27.58 -16.93
C LYS A 737 -27.13 -27.99 -15.46
N LYS A 738 -26.42 -29.01 -14.97
CA LYS A 738 -26.51 -29.47 -13.57
C LYS A 738 -26.07 -28.37 -12.58
N ILE A 739 -25.03 -27.61 -12.89
CA ILE A 739 -24.57 -26.46 -12.10
C ILE A 739 -25.69 -25.42 -11.99
N LEU A 740 -26.34 -25.06 -13.09
CA LEU A 740 -27.47 -24.12 -13.04
C LEU A 740 -28.64 -24.66 -12.21
N SER A 741 -28.98 -25.95 -12.33
CA SER A 741 -29.99 -26.56 -11.47
C SER A 741 -29.63 -26.51 -9.99
N GLN A 742 -28.36 -26.69 -9.62
CA GLN A 742 -27.89 -26.55 -8.24
C GLN A 742 -27.93 -25.10 -7.76
N VAL A 743 -27.67 -24.13 -8.64
CA VAL A 743 -27.86 -22.71 -8.33
C VAL A 743 -29.33 -22.41 -8.06
N ASP A 744 -30.25 -22.93 -8.86
CA ASP A 744 -31.69 -22.76 -8.63
C ASP A 744 -32.10 -23.33 -7.25
N LEU A 745 -31.61 -24.52 -6.90
CA LEU A 745 -31.83 -25.10 -5.57
C LEU A 745 -31.23 -24.27 -4.44
N LEU A 746 -30.07 -23.65 -4.63
CA LEU A 746 -29.49 -22.75 -3.63
C LEU A 746 -30.34 -21.49 -3.45
N ILE A 747 -30.87 -20.94 -4.55
CA ILE A 747 -31.78 -19.79 -4.52
C ILE A 747 -33.06 -20.14 -3.76
N GLU A 748 -33.66 -21.30 -4.05
CA GLU A 748 -34.87 -21.76 -3.36
C GLU A 748 -34.66 -21.98 -1.85
N ASN A 749 -33.51 -22.52 -1.45
CA ASN A 749 -33.24 -22.89 -0.06
C ASN A 749 -32.59 -21.78 0.78
N GLN A 750 -31.78 -20.91 0.17
CA GLN A 750 -30.92 -19.93 0.87
C GLN A 750 -31.19 -18.48 0.45
N GLY A 751 -32.05 -18.25 -0.54
CA GLY A 751 -32.40 -16.92 -1.05
C GLY A 751 -31.69 -16.55 -2.35
N ASP A 752 -32.38 -15.72 -3.15
CA ASP A 752 -31.78 -15.07 -4.33
C ASP A 752 -30.99 -13.82 -3.93
N THR A 753 -30.21 -13.30 -4.87
CA THR A 753 -29.49 -12.04 -4.73
C THR A 753 -30.46 -10.87 -4.48
N ASP A 754 -30.10 -9.99 -3.55
CA ASP A 754 -30.80 -8.74 -3.27
C ASP A 754 -30.52 -7.65 -4.34
N LYS A 755 -29.52 -7.89 -5.19
CA LYS A 755 -29.16 -7.00 -6.30
C LYS A 755 -30.07 -7.21 -7.51
N LEU A 756 -31.10 -6.36 -7.61
CA LEU A 756 -32.13 -6.39 -8.65
C LEU A 756 -31.62 -6.21 -10.09
N GLU A 757 -30.55 -5.43 -10.27
CA GLU A 757 -29.93 -5.18 -11.58
C GLU A 757 -28.58 -5.88 -11.70
N SER A 758 -28.43 -6.68 -12.76
CA SER A 758 -27.16 -7.35 -13.07
C SER A 758 -26.18 -6.41 -13.78
N ASP A 759 -24.94 -6.35 -13.30
CA ASP A 759 -23.81 -5.67 -13.96
C ASP A 759 -23.42 -6.35 -15.28
N ILE A 760 -23.82 -7.62 -15.43
CA ILE A 760 -23.56 -8.46 -16.59
C ILE A 760 -24.83 -8.69 -17.39
N GLY A 761 -24.80 -8.41 -18.70
CA GLY A 761 -25.93 -8.60 -19.60
C GLY A 761 -26.30 -10.08 -19.79
N GLY A 762 -25.32 -10.96 -19.97
CA GLY A 762 -25.56 -12.40 -20.15
C GLY A 762 -24.50 -13.33 -19.55
N LEU A 763 -24.91 -14.54 -19.22
CA LEU A 763 -24.05 -15.61 -18.71
C LEU A 763 -23.96 -16.76 -19.73
N ILE A 764 -22.74 -17.22 -20.02
CA ILE A 764 -22.48 -18.44 -20.80
C ILE A 764 -21.82 -19.44 -19.85
N VAL A 765 -22.37 -20.63 -19.69
CA VAL A 765 -21.76 -21.74 -18.93
C VAL A 765 -21.51 -22.88 -19.90
N ILE A 766 -20.28 -23.37 -19.99
CA ILE A 766 -19.92 -24.39 -20.98
C ILE A 766 -18.99 -25.45 -20.42
N ASP A 767 -19.27 -26.70 -20.77
CA ASP A 767 -18.42 -27.84 -20.41
C ASP A 767 -17.23 -27.95 -21.35
N ARG A 768 -16.06 -28.29 -20.81
CA ARG A 768 -14.81 -28.43 -21.58
C ARG A 768 -14.93 -29.41 -22.75
N ASN A 769 -15.67 -30.51 -22.57
CA ASN A 769 -15.83 -31.56 -23.59
C ASN A 769 -16.62 -31.13 -24.83
N VAL A 770 -17.27 -29.96 -24.79
CA VAL A 770 -17.98 -29.39 -25.94
C VAL A 770 -16.99 -28.82 -26.97
N ASP A 771 -15.82 -28.36 -26.52
CA ASP A 771 -14.77 -27.82 -27.40
C ASP A 771 -13.39 -28.29 -26.93
N TYR A 772 -13.06 -29.56 -27.17
CA TYR A 772 -11.71 -30.04 -26.90
C TYR A 772 -10.66 -29.39 -27.81
N SER A 773 -11.03 -28.99 -29.04
CA SER A 773 -10.10 -28.44 -30.02
C SER A 773 -9.37 -27.20 -29.50
N SER A 774 -10.09 -26.28 -28.84
CA SER A 774 -9.46 -25.09 -28.22
C SER A 774 -8.46 -25.41 -27.12
N ALA A 775 -8.56 -26.57 -26.46
CA ALA A 775 -7.63 -27.00 -25.42
C ALA A 775 -6.47 -27.83 -25.97
N LEU A 776 -6.70 -28.58 -27.05
CA LEU A 776 -5.73 -29.52 -27.62
C LEU A 776 -4.80 -28.88 -28.67
N LEU A 777 -5.22 -27.80 -29.32
CA LEU A 777 -4.36 -27.08 -30.26
C LEU A 777 -3.22 -26.37 -29.55
N THR A 778 -2.04 -26.39 -30.18
CA THR A 778 -0.89 -25.63 -29.69
C THR A 778 -1.16 -24.14 -29.88
N PRO A 779 -1.16 -23.36 -28.79
CA PRO A 779 -1.51 -21.95 -28.87
C PRO A 779 -0.32 -21.13 -29.39
N GLY A 780 -0.61 -19.98 -30.00
CA GLY A 780 0.41 -19.09 -30.57
C GLY A 780 0.59 -17.75 -29.83
N THR A 781 -0.18 -17.49 -28.77
CA THR A 781 -0.03 -16.26 -27.96
C THR A 781 1.01 -16.40 -26.87
N TYR A 782 1.65 -15.28 -26.48
CA TYR A 782 2.71 -15.27 -25.46
C TYR A 782 2.33 -15.99 -24.15
N THR A 783 1.23 -15.59 -23.52
CA THR A 783 0.85 -16.13 -22.20
C THR A 783 0.50 -17.62 -22.28
N ALA A 784 -0.14 -18.03 -23.37
CA ALA A 784 -0.49 -19.43 -23.56
C ALA A 784 0.76 -20.31 -23.76
N LEU A 785 1.72 -19.86 -24.57
CA LEU A 785 3.01 -20.55 -24.72
C LEU A 785 3.85 -20.52 -23.45
N LEU A 786 3.79 -19.43 -22.68
CA LEU A 786 4.41 -19.35 -21.37
C LEU A 786 3.87 -20.45 -20.45
N ASN A 787 2.55 -20.64 -20.43
CA ASN A 787 1.90 -21.69 -19.64
C ASN A 787 2.26 -23.10 -20.13
N GLU A 788 2.35 -23.32 -21.45
CA GLU A 788 2.79 -24.61 -22.02
C GLU A 788 4.23 -24.97 -21.65
N VAL A 789 5.12 -24.00 -21.61
CA VAL A 789 6.56 -24.25 -21.39
C VAL A 789 6.92 -24.24 -19.91
N TYR A 790 6.46 -23.26 -19.14
CA TYR A 790 6.83 -23.14 -17.72
C TYR A 790 5.82 -23.77 -16.77
N GLY A 791 4.55 -23.83 -17.15
CA GLY A 791 3.45 -24.00 -16.22
C GLY A 791 3.21 -22.71 -15.42
N VAL A 792 1.95 -22.31 -15.31
CA VAL A 792 1.51 -21.18 -14.51
C VAL A 792 0.52 -21.72 -13.47
N SER A 793 0.72 -21.34 -12.22
CA SER A 793 -0.17 -21.73 -11.12
C SER A 793 -0.66 -20.47 -10.42
N SER A 794 -1.98 -20.29 -10.37
CA SER A 794 -2.63 -19.17 -9.67
C SER A 794 -2.05 -17.79 -10.05
N GLY A 795 -1.83 -17.58 -11.36
CA GLY A 795 -1.29 -16.33 -11.90
C GLY A 795 0.20 -16.11 -11.63
N VAL A 796 0.95 -17.10 -11.17
CA VAL A 796 2.40 -17.00 -10.93
C VAL A 796 3.17 -17.93 -11.85
N CYS A 797 4.18 -17.39 -12.53
CA CYS A 797 5.16 -18.13 -13.30
C CYS A 797 6.47 -18.16 -12.51
N GLU A 798 6.79 -19.30 -11.89
CA GLU A 798 8.02 -19.49 -11.12
C GLU A 798 8.75 -20.76 -11.58
N TYR A 799 10.02 -20.61 -11.94
CA TYR A 799 10.93 -21.71 -12.16
C TYR A 799 12.27 -21.39 -11.53
N LYS A 800 12.74 -22.29 -10.66
CA LYS A 800 14.06 -22.24 -10.03
C LYS A 800 14.92 -23.34 -10.63
N GLU A 801 16.19 -23.02 -10.83
CA GLU A 801 17.17 -23.96 -11.34
C GLU A 801 17.48 -24.98 -10.23
N ASP A 802 16.99 -26.21 -10.38
CA ASP A 802 17.28 -27.27 -9.42
C ASP A 802 18.69 -27.83 -9.68
N GLY A 803 19.55 -27.76 -8.66
CA GLY A 803 20.95 -28.21 -8.71
C GLY A 803 21.13 -29.73 -8.83
N GLY A 804 20.07 -30.47 -9.13
CA GLY A 804 20.05 -31.93 -9.19
C GLY A 804 19.19 -32.44 -10.33
N GLN A 805 19.58 -32.23 -11.59
CA GLN A 805 19.07 -33.08 -12.66
C GLN A 805 19.94 -34.33 -12.77
N GLN A 806 19.33 -35.48 -12.48
CA GLN A 806 19.85 -36.77 -12.90
C GLN A 806 20.10 -36.72 -14.41
N LYS A 807 21.34 -36.98 -14.83
CA LYS A 807 21.65 -37.30 -16.21
C LYS A 807 20.91 -38.59 -16.56
N ASN A 808 19.76 -38.47 -17.22
CA ASN A 808 19.12 -39.63 -17.85
C ASN A 808 19.93 -39.97 -19.10
N GLU A 809 21.01 -40.73 -18.91
CA GLU A 809 21.83 -41.30 -19.98
C GLU A 809 20.98 -42.33 -20.75
N GLY A 810 20.51 -41.95 -21.95
CA GLY A 810 19.72 -42.83 -22.81
C GLY A 810 18.74 -42.14 -23.77
N ARG A 811 18.63 -40.80 -23.77
CA ARG A 811 17.64 -40.07 -24.59
C ARG A 811 18.24 -39.53 -25.89
N ILE A 812 17.47 -39.61 -26.99
CA ILE A 812 17.88 -39.21 -28.35
C ILE A 812 17.90 -37.68 -28.50
N ASN A 813 17.07 -36.95 -27.73
CA ASN A 813 16.99 -35.50 -27.78
C ASN A 813 17.54 -34.84 -26.49
N PRO A 814 18.31 -33.73 -26.61
CA PRO A 814 18.80 -32.99 -25.46
C PRO A 814 17.64 -32.22 -24.80
N VAL A 815 17.42 -32.46 -23.50
CA VAL A 815 16.47 -31.67 -22.71
C VAL A 815 17.00 -30.23 -22.60
N VAL A 816 16.26 -29.29 -23.19
CA VAL A 816 16.61 -27.88 -23.17
C VAL A 816 16.46 -27.35 -21.75
N LYS A 817 17.54 -26.77 -21.22
CA LYS A 817 17.55 -26.17 -19.89
C LYS A 817 16.73 -24.88 -19.88
N LYS A 818 15.74 -24.81 -18.98
CA LYS A 818 14.89 -23.61 -18.80
C LYS A 818 15.63 -22.54 -18.01
N GLN A 819 15.41 -21.28 -18.36
CA GLN A 819 15.96 -20.15 -17.61
C GLN A 819 15.16 -19.90 -16.32
N PRO A 820 15.81 -19.49 -15.21
CA PRO A 820 15.10 -19.18 -13.98
C PRO A 820 14.26 -17.90 -14.14
N VAL A 821 12.99 -17.99 -13.75
CA VAL A 821 12.06 -16.86 -13.81
C VAL A 821 11.16 -16.84 -12.58
N ASN A 822 10.76 -15.64 -12.14
CA ASN A 822 9.75 -15.46 -11.11
C ASN A 822 9.03 -14.12 -11.34
N PHE A 823 7.76 -14.20 -11.77
CA PHE A 823 6.89 -13.05 -11.93
C PHE A 823 5.39 -13.45 -11.88
N THR A 824 4.56 -12.48 -11.51
CA THR A 824 3.09 -12.61 -11.47
C THR A 824 2.49 -12.07 -12.76
N LEU A 825 1.48 -12.76 -13.28
CA LEU A 825 0.75 -12.41 -14.50
C LEU A 825 -0.40 -11.42 -14.20
N ASP A 826 -0.06 -10.23 -13.71
CA ASP A 826 -1.02 -9.17 -13.38
C ASP A 826 -0.71 -7.91 -14.20
N SER A 827 -1.61 -7.57 -15.14
CA SER A 827 -1.44 -6.42 -16.04
C SER A 827 -1.43 -5.07 -15.33
N ASN A 828 -1.97 -4.98 -14.12
CA ASN A 828 -1.95 -3.74 -13.34
C ASN A 828 -0.58 -3.50 -12.67
N GLN A 829 0.22 -4.55 -12.50
CA GLN A 829 1.54 -4.48 -11.87
C GLN A 829 2.67 -4.51 -12.89
N ASP A 830 2.53 -5.33 -13.93
CA ASP A 830 3.51 -5.50 -14.99
C ASP A 830 2.98 -4.93 -16.32
N SER A 831 3.36 -3.69 -16.62
CA SER A 831 3.02 -3.03 -17.87
C SER A 831 3.59 -3.75 -19.10
N VAL A 832 4.72 -4.46 -18.95
CA VAL A 832 5.36 -5.21 -20.03
C VAL A 832 4.52 -6.42 -20.36
N TYR A 833 4.07 -7.15 -19.33
CA TYR A 833 3.13 -8.24 -19.48
C TYR A 833 1.83 -7.76 -20.15
N ALA A 834 1.25 -6.65 -19.68
CA ALA A 834 0.04 -6.07 -20.28
C ALA A 834 0.18 -5.83 -21.79
N ASP A 835 1.36 -5.38 -22.24
CA ASP A 835 1.65 -5.11 -23.64
C ASP A 835 1.79 -6.38 -24.49
N ILE A 836 2.30 -7.48 -23.94
CA ILE A 836 2.67 -8.68 -24.71
C ILE A 836 1.71 -9.87 -24.52
N LYS A 837 0.92 -9.90 -23.45
CA LYS A 837 0.17 -11.10 -23.00
C LYS A 837 -0.70 -11.76 -24.07
N ASN A 838 -1.38 -10.94 -24.87
CA ASN A 838 -2.35 -11.37 -25.88
C ASN A 838 -1.75 -11.36 -27.31
N ARG A 839 -0.47 -10.98 -27.48
CA ARG A 839 0.15 -10.91 -28.81
C ARG A 839 0.54 -12.30 -29.30
N TYR A 840 0.48 -12.48 -30.62
CA TYR A 840 1.08 -13.64 -31.26
C TYR A 840 2.60 -13.65 -31.03
N PHE A 841 3.16 -14.83 -30.80
CA PHE A 841 4.50 -14.97 -30.24
C PHE A 841 5.61 -14.37 -31.11
N THR A 842 5.47 -14.44 -32.43
CA THR A 842 6.44 -13.88 -33.39
C THR A 842 6.63 -12.36 -33.22
N GLU A 843 5.63 -11.64 -32.73
CA GLU A 843 5.71 -10.19 -32.47
C GLU A 843 6.28 -9.85 -31.09
N VAL A 844 6.34 -10.80 -30.16
CA VAL A 844 6.75 -10.53 -28.77
C VAL A 844 8.21 -10.08 -28.71
N THR A 845 9.09 -10.75 -29.47
CA THR A 845 10.53 -10.42 -29.49
C THR A 845 10.79 -9.03 -30.06
N SER A 846 10.03 -8.61 -31.07
CA SER A 846 10.14 -7.27 -31.67
C SER A 846 9.70 -6.18 -30.68
N VAL A 847 8.61 -6.42 -29.93
CA VAL A 847 8.11 -5.53 -28.88
C VAL A 847 9.11 -5.45 -27.72
N LEU A 848 9.60 -6.59 -27.21
CA LEU A 848 10.58 -6.63 -26.12
C LEU A 848 11.90 -5.95 -26.52
N SER A 849 12.35 -6.10 -27.77
CA SER A 849 13.52 -5.40 -28.31
C SER A 849 13.29 -3.89 -28.38
N THR A 850 12.11 -3.45 -28.81
CA THR A 850 11.72 -2.03 -28.85
C THR A 850 11.69 -1.44 -27.44
N LEU A 851 11.06 -2.11 -26.49
CA LEU A 851 11.03 -1.72 -25.08
C LEU A 851 12.45 -1.69 -24.46
N THR A 852 13.31 -2.64 -24.85
CA THR A 852 14.72 -2.66 -24.41
C THR A 852 15.52 -1.48 -24.99
N LYS A 853 15.27 -1.11 -26.25
CA LYS A 853 15.88 0.08 -26.87
C LYS A 853 15.40 1.35 -26.20
N GLN A 854 14.10 1.48 -25.93
CA GLN A 854 13.54 2.60 -25.18
C GLN A 854 14.18 2.74 -23.79
N LEU A 855 14.32 1.63 -23.04
CA LEU A 855 15.04 1.62 -21.77
C LEU A 855 16.51 2.05 -21.90
N LYS A 856 17.21 1.65 -22.98
CA LYS A 856 18.59 2.06 -23.23
C LYS A 856 18.68 3.55 -23.53
N THR A 857 17.75 4.10 -24.32
CA THR A 857 17.68 5.53 -24.65
C THR A 857 17.34 6.37 -23.41
N GLU A 858 16.38 5.95 -22.59
CA GLU A 858 16.07 6.57 -21.29
C GLU A 858 17.30 6.58 -20.36
N LYS A 859 18.10 5.50 -20.37
CA LYS A 859 19.35 5.42 -19.59
C LYS A 859 20.45 6.32 -20.13
N VAL A 860 20.56 6.49 -21.45
CA VAL A 860 21.53 7.41 -22.07
C VAL A 860 21.15 8.87 -21.78
N GLN A 861 19.87 9.21 -21.94
CA GLN A 861 19.34 10.51 -21.52
C GLN A 861 19.59 10.77 -20.04
N SER A 862 19.50 9.75 -19.18
CA SER A 862 19.79 9.89 -17.74
C SER A 862 21.27 10.18 -17.39
N LYS A 863 22.21 9.94 -18.31
CA LYS A 863 23.63 10.29 -18.13
C LYS A 863 23.97 11.72 -18.56
N GLU A 864 23.15 12.31 -19.43
CA GLU A 864 23.27 13.69 -19.91
C GLU A 864 22.38 14.66 -19.12
N MET A 865 21.59 14.13 -18.17
CA MET A 865 20.70 14.89 -17.30
C MET A 865 21.45 15.87 -16.40
N ALA A 866 20.89 17.07 -16.25
CA ALA A 866 21.31 18.02 -15.22
C ALA A 866 21.00 17.45 -13.81
N LEU A 867 21.73 17.90 -12.78
CA LEU A 867 21.62 17.38 -11.40
C LEU A 867 20.18 17.34 -10.83
N ASP A 868 19.32 18.29 -11.20
CA ASP A 868 17.93 18.36 -10.77
C ASP A 868 17.03 17.31 -11.47
N GLU A 869 17.35 16.98 -12.73
CA GLU A 869 16.70 15.93 -13.51
C GLU A 869 17.13 14.54 -13.02
N ILE A 870 18.40 14.37 -12.62
CA ILE A 870 18.90 13.15 -11.96
C ILE A 870 18.13 12.92 -10.65
N LYS A 871 17.87 13.96 -9.86
CA LYS A 871 17.15 13.84 -8.58
C LYS A 871 15.68 13.42 -8.77
N ARG A 872 14.99 14.00 -9.76
CA ARG A 872 13.62 13.61 -10.16
C ARG A 872 13.58 12.19 -10.72
N TYR A 873 14.57 11.82 -11.54
CA TYR A 873 14.74 10.46 -12.03
C TYR A 873 14.96 9.49 -10.86
N VAL A 874 15.85 9.77 -9.91
CA VAL A 874 16.12 8.92 -8.74
C VAL A 874 14.90 8.74 -7.83
N GLN A 875 14.09 9.79 -7.63
CA GLN A 875 12.93 9.76 -6.72
C GLN A 875 11.68 9.09 -7.30
N THR A 876 11.42 9.23 -8.60
CA THR A 876 10.13 8.79 -9.19
C THR A 876 10.28 7.75 -10.31
N GLN A 877 11.29 7.91 -11.17
CA GLN A 877 11.43 7.08 -12.36
C GLN A 877 12.39 5.92 -12.14
N LEU A 878 13.40 6.03 -11.28
CA LEU A 878 14.44 5.01 -11.10
C LEU A 878 13.87 3.70 -10.55
N GLN A 879 12.90 3.75 -9.63
CA GLN A 879 12.22 2.56 -9.15
C GLN A 879 11.33 1.95 -10.25
N ALA A 880 10.54 2.76 -10.95
CA ALA A 880 9.72 2.31 -12.07
C ALA A 880 10.57 1.71 -13.20
N THR A 881 11.69 2.35 -13.58
CA THR A 881 12.67 1.88 -14.57
C THR A 881 13.39 0.62 -14.10
N LYS A 882 13.72 0.49 -12.80
CA LYS A 882 14.29 -0.75 -12.22
C LYS A 882 13.30 -1.91 -12.30
N SER A 883 12.05 -1.68 -11.92
CA SER A 883 10.98 -2.69 -12.01
C SER A 883 10.70 -3.07 -13.46
N ARG A 884 10.56 -2.09 -14.36
CA ARG A 884 10.36 -2.31 -15.80
C ARG A 884 11.53 -3.05 -16.44
N LYS A 885 12.77 -2.75 -16.05
CA LYS A 885 13.96 -3.51 -16.45
C LYS A 885 13.86 -4.97 -15.98
N LYS A 886 13.49 -5.20 -14.71
CA LYS A 886 13.31 -6.56 -14.16
C LYS A 886 12.25 -7.33 -14.96
N PHE A 887 11.09 -6.73 -15.22
CA PHE A 887 10.02 -7.33 -16.02
C PHE A 887 10.49 -7.68 -17.45
N ILE A 888 11.13 -6.74 -18.15
CA ILE A 888 11.68 -6.99 -19.49
C ILE A 888 12.71 -8.12 -19.46
N THR A 889 13.61 -8.15 -18.49
CA THR A 889 14.59 -9.24 -18.35
C THR A 889 13.92 -10.59 -18.13
N ASN A 890 12.95 -10.68 -17.20
CA ASN A 890 12.21 -11.90 -16.94
C ASN A 890 11.46 -12.40 -18.20
N HIS A 891 10.75 -11.50 -18.89
CA HIS A 891 10.00 -11.86 -20.09
C HIS A 891 10.90 -12.22 -21.29
N LEU A 892 12.09 -11.60 -21.40
CA LEU A 892 13.11 -11.99 -22.39
C LEU A 892 13.64 -13.39 -22.13
N LEU A 893 14.01 -13.72 -20.89
CA LEU A 893 14.48 -15.06 -20.50
C LEU A 893 13.41 -16.13 -20.73
N ALA A 894 12.16 -15.80 -20.40
CA ALA A 894 11.02 -16.65 -20.67
C ALA A 894 10.83 -16.86 -22.19
N ALA A 895 10.85 -15.79 -22.99
CA ALA A 895 10.73 -15.87 -24.44
C ALA A 895 11.85 -16.67 -25.09
N GLU A 896 13.10 -16.48 -24.66
CA GLU A 896 14.25 -17.26 -25.12
C GLU A 896 14.07 -18.76 -24.82
N THR A 897 13.61 -19.09 -23.61
CA THR A 897 13.32 -20.48 -23.25
C THR A 897 12.19 -21.06 -24.11
N ILE A 898 11.12 -20.30 -24.35
CA ILE A 898 10.03 -20.73 -25.24
C ILE A 898 10.59 -21.04 -26.63
N ILE A 899 11.43 -20.17 -27.20
CA ILE A 899 12.07 -20.38 -28.51
C ILE A 899 12.91 -21.66 -28.51
N ASN A 900 13.75 -21.86 -27.48
CA ASN A 900 14.66 -22.99 -27.42
C ASN A 900 13.92 -24.32 -27.21
N VAL A 901 12.86 -24.34 -26.40
CA VAL A 901 12.05 -25.54 -26.13
C VAL A 901 11.23 -25.92 -27.36
N LEU A 902 10.59 -24.95 -28.01
CA LEU A 902 9.69 -25.17 -29.14
C LEU A 902 10.46 -25.40 -30.46
N GLY A 903 11.53 -24.66 -30.72
CA GLY A 903 12.41 -24.81 -31.89
C GLY A 903 11.68 -24.86 -33.23
N SER A 904 12.27 -25.57 -34.21
CA SER A 904 11.63 -25.83 -35.52
C SER A 904 10.45 -26.80 -35.44
N ARG A 905 10.34 -27.57 -34.35
CA ARG A 905 9.25 -28.55 -34.16
C ARG A 905 7.89 -27.87 -34.05
N TYR A 906 7.85 -26.64 -33.52
CA TYR A 906 6.60 -25.89 -33.41
C TYR A 906 5.98 -25.56 -34.76
N GLU A 907 6.79 -25.21 -35.76
CA GLU A 907 6.27 -24.92 -37.11
C GLU A 907 5.66 -26.17 -37.75
N THR A 908 6.38 -27.30 -37.71
CA THR A 908 5.86 -28.59 -38.19
C THR A 908 4.60 -29.02 -37.43
N GLN A 909 4.58 -28.88 -36.10
CA GLN A 909 3.41 -29.20 -35.29
C GLN A 909 2.21 -28.32 -35.68
N GLN A 910 2.40 -27.02 -35.89
CA GLN A 910 1.33 -26.12 -36.33
C GLN A 910 0.81 -26.48 -37.73
N GLU A 911 1.68 -26.87 -38.66
CA GLU A 911 1.27 -27.33 -40.00
C GLU A 911 0.42 -28.60 -39.92
N ILE A 912 0.85 -29.58 -39.13
CA ILE A 912 0.09 -30.83 -38.91
C ILE A 912 -1.24 -30.52 -38.21
N GLU A 913 -1.25 -29.69 -37.17
CA GLU A 913 -2.49 -29.29 -36.50
C GLU A 913 -3.45 -28.53 -37.45
N ALA A 914 -2.92 -27.69 -38.34
CA ALA A 914 -3.68 -27.01 -39.37
C ALA A 914 -4.31 -27.99 -40.37
N ASP A 915 -3.56 -29.01 -40.80
CA ASP A 915 -4.07 -30.07 -41.68
C ASP A 915 -5.13 -30.93 -40.99
N ILE A 916 -4.93 -31.20 -39.70
CA ILE A 916 -5.91 -31.90 -38.88
C ILE A 916 -7.22 -31.10 -38.83
N ILE A 917 -7.18 -29.81 -38.49
CA ILE A 917 -8.37 -28.94 -38.41
C ILE A 917 -9.03 -28.69 -39.78
N ARG A 918 -8.28 -28.77 -40.89
CA ARG A 918 -8.83 -28.61 -42.25
C ARG A 918 -9.32 -29.92 -42.87
N ASN A 919 -9.20 -31.04 -42.16
CA ASN A 919 -9.49 -32.38 -42.67
C ASN A 919 -8.63 -32.80 -43.88
N THR A 920 -7.40 -32.31 -43.98
CA THR A 920 -6.46 -32.62 -45.07
C THR A 920 -5.40 -33.61 -44.62
N ASN A 921 -4.76 -34.30 -45.57
CA ASN A 921 -3.55 -35.12 -45.36
C ASN A 921 -3.63 -36.16 -44.23
N ARG A 922 -4.79 -36.73 -43.93
CA ARG A 922 -5.03 -37.66 -42.79
C ARG A 922 -3.98 -38.77 -42.64
N SER A 923 -3.59 -39.41 -43.74
CA SER A 923 -2.57 -40.47 -43.69
C SER A 923 -1.21 -39.94 -43.24
N ALA A 924 -0.80 -38.77 -43.72
CA ALA A 924 0.45 -38.13 -43.30
C ALA A 924 0.36 -37.66 -41.84
N ASN A 925 -0.78 -37.10 -41.42
CA ASN A 925 -1.00 -36.69 -40.03
C ASN A 925 -0.89 -37.88 -39.07
N PHE A 926 -1.45 -39.03 -39.43
CA PHE A 926 -1.35 -40.25 -38.63
C PHE A 926 0.08 -40.83 -38.63
N SER A 927 0.78 -40.81 -39.77
CA SER A 927 2.19 -41.20 -39.81
C SER A 927 3.05 -40.32 -38.92
N TYR A 928 2.86 -38.99 -38.97
CA TYR A 928 3.56 -38.04 -38.10
C TYR A 928 3.26 -38.29 -36.62
N LEU A 929 2.02 -38.62 -36.27
CA LEU A 929 1.66 -39.01 -34.90
C LEU A 929 2.46 -40.24 -34.44
N GLU A 930 2.58 -41.28 -35.28
CA GLU A 930 3.37 -42.47 -34.94
C GLU A 930 4.88 -42.18 -34.87
N GLU A 931 5.40 -41.31 -35.73
CA GLU A 931 6.79 -40.84 -35.67
C GLU A 931 7.05 -40.02 -34.40
N SER A 932 6.09 -39.21 -33.97
CA SER A 932 6.20 -38.39 -32.76
C SER A 932 6.44 -39.24 -31.51
N LEU A 933 5.93 -40.47 -31.45
CA LEU A 933 6.17 -41.38 -30.32
C LEU A 933 7.66 -41.75 -30.17
N CYS A 934 8.40 -41.77 -31.27
CA CYS A 934 9.83 -42.09 -31.26
C CYS A 934 10.71 -40.86 -30.99
N VAL A 935 10.20 -39.66 -31.27
CA VAL A 935 10.96 -38.39 -31.25
C VAL A 935 10.65 -37.56 -30.00
N GLU A 936 9.42 -37.56 -29.52
CA GLU A 936 9.01 -36.74 -28.37
C GLU A 936 9.33 -37.40 -27.03
N ASP A 937 9.92 -36.63 -26.13
CA ASP A 937 10.26 -37.09 -24.77
C ASP A 937 9.07 -37.07 -23.81
N SER A 938 7.98 -36.38 -24.17
CA SER A 938 6.80 -36.17 -23.33
C SER A 938 5.62 -36.97 -23.83
N GLU A 939 5.10 -37.85 -22.97
CA GLU A 939 3.90 -38.64 -23.22
C GLU A 939 2.65 -37.78 -23.47
N HIS A 940 2.64 -36.55 -22.94
CA HIS A 940 1.54 -35.61 -23.07
C HIS A 940 1.40 -35.10 -24.51
N VAL A 941 2.51 -34.84 -25.21
CA VAL A 941 2.48 -34.20 -26.54
C VAL A 941 1.87 -35.15 -27.58
N SER A 942 2.38 -36.40 -27.65
CA SER A 942 1.84 -37.39 -28.58
C SER A 942 0.40 -37.79 -28.24
N LEU A 943 0.06 -37.93 -26.95
CA LEU A 943 -1.32 -38.24 -26.56
C LEU A 943 -2.29 -37.13 -26.92
N ARG A 944 -1.86 -35.87 -26.77
CA ARG A 944 -2.65 -34.70 -27.12
C ARG A 944 -2.93 -34.62 -28.62
N LEU A 945 -1.91 -34.87 -29.45
CA LEU A 945 -2.07 -34.92 -30.91
C LEU A 945 -3.00 -36.07 -31.32
N PHE A 946 -2.87 -37.24 -30.68
CA PHE A 946 -3.81 -38.35 -30.86
C PHE A 946 -5.25 -37.96 -30.53
N CYS A 947 -5.46 -37.29 -29.39
CA CYS A 947 -6.79 -36.83 -28.98
C CYS A 947 -7.37 -35.82 -29.98
N LEU A 948 -6.55 -34.89 -30.47
CA LEU A 948 -6.96 -33.91 -31.48
C LEU A 948 -7.39 -34.60 -32.77
N LEU A 949 -6.57 -35.54 -33.26
CA LEU A 949 -6.83 -36.30 -34.47
C LEU A 949 -8.10 -37.16 -34.33
N SER A 950 -8.33 -37.73 -33.15
CA SER A 950 -9.48 -38.59 -32.88
C SER A 950 -10.80 -37.82 -32.87
N VAL A 951 -10.82 -36.60 -32.30
CA VAL A 951 -12.01 -35.74 -32.26
C VAL A 951 -12.34 -35.12 -33.62
N THR A 952 -11.33 -34.89 -34.46
CA THR A 952 -11.48 -34.18 -35.75
C THR A 952 -11.60 -35.13 -36.95
N GLN A 953 -10.59 -35.97 -37.22
CA GLN A 953 -10.47 -36.78 -38.44
C GLN A 953 -10.97 -38.22 -38.31
N LYS A 954 -11.42 -38.63 -37.12
CA LYS A 954 -11.87 -39.99 -36.76
C LYS A 954 -10.85 -41.08 -37.07
N LEU A 955 -10.46 -41.81 -36.03
CA LEU A 955 -9.57 -42.96 -36.15
C LEU A 955 -10.35 -44.27 -36.25
N SER A 956 -9.87 -45.18 -37.09
CA SER A 956 -10.36 -46.56 -37.15
C SER A 956 -9.92 -47.32 -35.89
N GLU A 957 -10.63 -48.39 -35.58
CA GLU A 957 -10.29 -49.23 -34.42
C GLU A 957 -8.88 -49.82 -34.51
N SER A 958 -8.42 -50.17 -35.72
CA SER A 958 -7.07 -50.66 -35.96
C SER A 958 -6.00 -49.59 -35.72
N GLU A 959 -6.25 -48.35 -36.14
CA GLU A 959 -5.35 -47.22 -35.91
C GLU A 959 -5.24 -46.88 -34.43
N VAL A 960 -6.38 -46.83 -33.72
CA VAL A 960 -6.41 -46.62 -32.26
C VAL A 960 -5.62 -47.70 -31.53
N LYS A 961 -5.83 -48.98 -31.87
CA LYS A 961 -5.09 -50.10 -31.27
C LYS A 961 -3.59 -50.06 -31.61
N SER A 962 -3.24 -49.69 -32.85
CA SER A 962 -1.84 -49.55 -33.28
C SER A 962 -1.13 -48.48 -32.48
N PHE A 963 -1.69 -47.27 -32.46
CA PHE A 963 -1.14 -46.15 -31.72
C PHE A 963 -1.03 -46.47 -30.23
N TRP A 964 -2.10 -46.96 -29.60
CA TRP A 964 -2.11 -47.22 -28.16
C TRP A 964 -1.09 -48.29 -27.76
N ARG A 965 -0.95 -49.36 -28.56
CA ARG A 965 0.11 -50.36 -28.34
C ARG A 965 1.49 -49.73 -28.41
N LYS A 966 1.78 -48.90 -29.43
CA LYS A 966 3.07 -48.20 -29.58
C LYS A 966 3.31 -47.23 -28.42
N PHE A 967 2.29 -46.48 -28.01
CA PHE A 967 2.34 -45.57 -26.86
C PHE A 967 2.73 -46.30 -25.57
N LEU A 968 2.10 -47.45 -25.27
CA LEU A 968 2.44 -48.25 -24.09
C LEU A 968 3.84 -48.89 -24.18
N HIS A 969 4.29 -49.27 -25.38
CA HIS A 969 5.67 -49.75 -25.56
C HIS A 969 6.70 -48.64 -25.28
N GLN A 970 6.41 -47.40 -25.67
CA GLN A 970 7.32 -46.28 -25.51
C GLN A 970 7.32 -45.72 -24.07
N PHE A 971 6.14 -45.44 -23.52
CA PHE A 971 6.00 -44.72 -22.25
C PHE A 971 5.65 -45.61 -21.06
N GLY A 972 5.34 -46.90 -21.30
CA GLY A 972 5.14 -47.90 -20.27
C GLY A 972 3.69 -48.39 -20.13
N PHE A 973 3.55 -49.65 -19.72
CA PHE A 973 2.26 -50.32 -19.51
C PHE A 973 1.48 -49.83 -18.28
N SER A 974 2.11 -49.04 -17.40
CA SER A 974 1.44 -48.39 -16.27
C SER A 974 0.28 -47.49 -16.71
N TYR A 975 0.33 -46.95 -17.93
CA TYR A 975 -0.72 -46.12 -18.50
C TYR A 975 -1.89 -46.90 -19.13
N SER A 976 -1.90 -48.23 -19.07
CA SER A 976 -2.97 -49.05 -19.69
C SER A 976 -4.39 -48.68 -19.25
N PHE A 977 -4.57 -48.21 -18.00
CA PHE A 977 -5.88 -47.76 -17.50
C PHE A 977 -6.42 -46.53 -18.25
N ALA A 978 -5.54 -45.67 -18.76
CA ALA A 978 -5.92 -44.41 -19.42
C ALA A 978 -6.73 -44.64 -20.70
N TYR A 979 -6.65 -45.84 -21.30
CA TYR A 979 -7.53 -46.24 -22.41
C TYR A 979 -9.01 -46.09 -22.04
N ARG A 980 -9.38 -46.45 -20.81
CA ARG A 980 -10.76 -46.27 -20.32
C ARG A 980 -11.12 -44.80 -20.18
N TYR A 981 -10.20 -43.96 -19.69
CA TYR A 981 -10.45 -42.53 -19.58
C TYR A 981 -10.60 -41.86 -20.95
N LEU A 982 -9.86 -42.31 -21.97
CA LEU A 982 -10.06 -41.86 -23.36
C LEU A 982 -11.46 -42.21 -23.89
N ILE A 983 -12.01 -43.37 -23.53
CA ILE A 983 -13.41 -43.73 -23.85
C ILE A 983 -14.36 -42.80 -23.10
N ASN A 984 -14.19 -42.65 -21.78
CA ASN A 984 -15.09 -41.86 -20.93
C ASN A 984 -15.13 -40.38 -21.35
N ALA A 985 -13.99 -39.80 -21.73
CA ALA A 985 -13.89 -38.44 -22.26
C ALA A 985 -14.44 -38.28 -23.69
N ASN A 986 -14.85 -39.37 -24.34
CA ASN A 986 -15.27 -39.43 -25.75
C ASN A 986 -14.16 -39.11 -26.77
N PHE A 987 -12.88 -39.31 -26.41
CA PHE A 987 -11.79 -39.24 -27.38
C PHE A 987 -11.79 -40.45 -28.30
N ILE A 988 -12.14 -41.63 -27.81
CA ILE A 988 -12.27 -42.86 -28.62
C ILE A 988 -13.63 -43.51 -28.42
N ALA A 989 -14.09 -44.26 -29.43
CA ALA A 989 -15.37 -44.95 -29.36
C ALA A 989 -15.31 -46.14 -28.39
N GLU A 990 -16.41 -46.36 -27.66
CA GLU A 990 -16.59 -47.58 -26.88
C GLU A 990 -16.71 -48.80 -27.82
N PRO A 991 -15.92 -49.87 -27.62
CA PRO A 991 -16.04 -51.08 -28.42
C PRO A 991 -17.43 -51.68 -28.23
N ALA A 992 -18.14 -51.95 -29.33
CA ALA A 992 -19.52 -52.42 -29.26
C ALA A 992 -19.62 -53.75 -28.48
N PRO A 993 -20.54 -53.88 -27.50
CA PRO A 993 -20.81 -55.17 -26.89
C PRO A 993 -21.39 -56.10 -27.95
N THR A 994 -20.84 -57.31 -28.07
CA THR A 994 -21.17 -58.28 -29.12
C THR A 994 -22.60 -58.82 -29.07
N ASN A 995 -23.49 -58.42 -28.14
CA ASN A 995 -24.87 -58.92 -28.07
C ASN A 995 -25.86 -58.00 -27.33
N SER A 996 -26.19 -56.81 -27.85
CA SER A 996 -27.43 -56.15 -27.41
C SER A 996 -28.09 -55.28 -28.49
N LYS A 997 -29.36 -55.59 -28.77
CA LYS A 997 -30.27 -54.85 -29.68
C LYS A 997 -30.88 -53.59 -29.03
N ILE A 998 -30.36 -53.15 -27.87
CA ILE A 998 -30.84 -51.94 -27.19
C ILE A 998 -29.87 -50.80 -27.54
N ARG A 999 -30.23 -50.00 -28.55
CA ARG A 999 -29.55 -48.72 -28.80
C ARG A 999 -30.00 -47.73 -27.73
N LEU A 1000 -29.22 -47.61 -26.65
CA LEU A 1000 -29.19 -46.37 -25.87
C LEU A 1000 -28.84 -45.20 -26.83
N PRO A 1001 -29.41 -44.00 -26.68
CA PRO A 1001 -29.14 -42.88 -27.58
C PRO A 1001 -27.65 -42.57 -27.53
N LYS A 1002 -26.92 -42.97 -28.57
CA LYS A 1002 -25.52 -42.62 -28.75
C LYS A 1002 -25.45 -41.11 -28.95
N PHE A 1003 -24.84 -40.39 -28.02
CA PHE A 1003 -24.43 -39.01 -28.26
C PHE A 1003 -23.55 -39.00 -29.51
N ALA A 1004 -24.03 -38.33 -30.55
CA ALA A 1004 -23.56 -38.50 -31.91
C ALA A 1004 -22.17 -37.89 -32.12
N THR A 1005 -21.11 -38.70 -32.02
CA THR A 1005 -19.78 -38.38 -32.55
C THR A 1005 -19.78 -38.44 -34.08
N LYS A 1006 -20.51 -37.54 -34.75
CA LYS A 1006 -20.51 -37.48 -36.22
C LYS A 1006 -20.17 -36.15 -36.88
N GLU A 1007 -19.95 -35.05 -36.17
CA GLU A 1007 -20.13 -33.75 -36.82
C GLU A 1007 -19.15 -32.64 -36.42
N PHE A 1008 -17.87 -32.91 -36.06
CA PHE A 1008 -16.90 -31.82 -35.79
C PHE A 1008 -16.89 -30.79 -36.94
N TYR A 1009 -16.66 -31.23 -38.18
CA TYR A 1009 -16.64 -30.32 -39.34
C TYR A 1009 -18.00 -29.72 -39.66
N THR A 1010 -19.09 -30.49 -39.55
CA THR A 1010 -20.44 -29.98 -39.80
C THR A 1010 -20.76 -28.83 -38.85
N ASN A 1011 -20.49 -29.01 -37.56
CA ASN A 1011 -20.70 -28.00 -36.52
C ASN A 1011 -19.72 -26.82 -36.67
N ALA A 1012 -18.44 -27.09 -36.90
CA ALA A 1012 -17.42 -26.07 -37.09
C ALA A 1012 -17.72 -25.20 -38.32
N ASN A 1013 -18.20 -25.78 -39.43
CA ASN A 1013 -18.63 -25.04 -40.61
C ASN A 1013 -19.91 -24.23 -40.33
N LYS A 1014 -20.89 -24.81 -39.63
CA LYS A 1014 -22.13 -24.12 -39.24
C LYS A 1014 -21.86 -22.89 -38.37
N LEU A 1015 -20.85 -22.97 -37.50
CA LEU A 1015 -20.41 -21.90 -36.60
C LEU A 1015 -19.27 -21.04 -37.16
N LYS A 1016 -18.81 -21.31 -38.39
CA LYS A 1016 -17.69 -20.63 -39.04
C LYS A 1016 -16.41 -20.61 -38.19
N GLN A 1017 -16.13 -21.72 -37.49
CA GLN A 1017 -14.95 -21.84 -36.62
C GLN A 1017 -13.65 -22.10 -37.39
N ILE A 1018 -13.73 -22.57 -38.63
CA ILE A 1018 -12.56 -22.81 -39.49
C ILE A 1018 -12.55 -21.69 -40.55
N PRO A 1019 -11.61 -20.74 -40.46
CA PRO A 1019 -11.50 -19.68 -41.46
C PRO A 1019 -11.07 -20.24 -42.83
N PRO A 1020 -11.61 -19.74 -43.95
CA PRO A 1020 -11.32 -20.29 -45.27
C PRO A 1020 -9.90 -20.01 -45.78
N ASN A 1021 -9.25 -18.94 -45.30
CA ASN A 1021 -7.90 -18.54 -45.71
C ASN A 1021 -7.04 -18.20 -44.46
N PRO A 1022 -6.56 -19.21 -43.71
CA PRO A 1022 -5.82 -18.99 -42.46
C PRO A 1022 -4.53 -18.18 -42.70
N GLU A 1023 -3.83 -18.43 -43.81
CA GLU A 1023 -2.57 -17.73 -44.17
C GLU A 1023 -2.74 -16.22 -44.41
N LYS A 1024 -3.97 -15.75 -44.67
CA LYS A 1024 -4.25 -14.32 -44.88
C LYS A 1024 -4.55 -13.58 -43.58
N ILE A 1025 -4.62 -14.29 -42.45
CA ILE A 1025 -4.93 -13.67 -41.15
C ILE A 1025 -3.71 -12.92 -40.65
N ASN A 1026 -3.89 -11.64 -40.36
CA ASN A 1026 -2.84 -10.79 -39.85
C ASN A 1026 -2.55 -11.13 -38.38
N LEU A 1027 -1.46 -11.85 -38.10
CA LEU A 1027 -1.09 -12.24 -36.74
C LEU A 1027 -0.55 -11.06 -35.90
N LYS A 1028 -0.10 -9.99 -36.56
CA LYS A 1028 0.43 -8.79 -35.90
C LYS A 1028 -0.66 -7.84 -35.43
N PHE A 1029 -1.69 -7.66 -36.26
CA PHE A 1029 -2.87 -6.86 -35.97
C PHE A 1029 -4.13 -7.70 -36.24
N PRO A 1030 -4.43 -8.67 -35.35
CA PRO A 1030 -5.48 -9.64 -35.59
C PRO A 1030 -6.86 -8.98 -35.58
N THR A 1031 -7.68 -9.35 -36.54
CA THR A 1031 -9.11 -8.99 -36.63
C THR A 1031 -10.02 -10.21 -36.49
N CYS A 1032 -9.42 -11.39 -36.31
CA CYS A 1032 -10.11 -12.67 -36.16
C CYS A 1032 -9.53 -13.39 -34.95
N ALA A 1033 -10.41 -13.91 -34.09
CA ALA A 1033 -10.05 -14.65 -32.88
C ALA A 1033 -9.24 -15.93 -33.15
N SER A 1034 -9.22 -16.46 -34.37
CA SER A 1034 -8.39 -17.62 -34.71
C SER A 1034 -6.89 -17.34 -34.71
N TYR A 1035 -6.46 -16.07 -34.62
CA TYR A 1035 -5.05 -15.72 -34.52
C TYR A 1035 -4.36 -16.42 -33.35
N VAL A 1036 -5.09 -16.77 -32.28
CA VAL A 1036 -4.54 -17.48 -31.12
C VAL A 1036 -4.04 -18.89 -31.46
N PHE A 1037 -4.46 -19.44 -32.60
CA PHE A 1037 -4.00 -20.70 -33.18
C PHE A 1037 -3.49 -20.50 -34.62
N GLY A 1038 -2.77 -19.41 -34.89
CA GLY A 1038 -2.16 -19.18 -36.20
C GLY A 1038 -3.17 -18.98 -37.35
N GLY A 1039 -4.44 -18.72 -37.02
CA GLY A 1039 -5.51 -18.51 -37.99
C GLY A 1039 -6.37 -19.73 -38.29
N VAL A 1040 -6.07 -20.92 -37.76
CA VAL A 1040 -6.72 -22.17 -38.22
C VAL A 1040 -8.05 -22.49 -37.54
N TYR A 1041 -8.29 -22.01 -36.32
CA TYR A 1041 -9.48 -22.34 -35.54
C TYR A 1041 -9.93 -21.19 -34.66
N ILE A 1042 -11.23 -20.90 -34.59
CA ILE A 1042 -11.83 -19.92 -33.68
C ILE A 1042 -12.43 -20.66 -32.48
N PRO A 1043 -12.00 -20.35 -31.23
CA PRO A 1043 -12.58 -20.97 -30.04
C PRO A 1043 -14.10 -20.84 -29.98
N LEU A 1044 -14.79 -21.92 -29.57
CA LEU A 1044 -16.25 -21.98 -29.56
C LEU A 1044 -16.86 -20.87 -28.71
N ILE A 1045 -16.29 -20.61 -27.53
CA ILE A 1045 -16.79 -19.56 -26.63
C ILE A 1045 -16.79 -18.18 -27.29
N THR A 1046 -15.83 -17.92 -28.18
CA THR A 1046 -15.72 -16.64 -28.86
C THR A 1046 -16.81 -16.52 -29.94
N GLN A 1047 -17.15 -17.63 -30.62
CA GLN A 1047 -18.28 -17.63 -31.55
C GLN A 1047 -19.63 -17.48 -30.84
N ILE A 1048 -19.82 -18.16 -29.71
CA ILE A 1048 -21.06 -18.00 -28.91
C ILE A 1048 -21.20 -16.55 -28.43
N ALA A 1049 -20.14 -16.00 -27.85
CA ALA A 1049 -20.12 -14.60 -27.40
C ALA A 1049 -20.39 -13.63 -28.57
N SER A 1050 -19.76 -13.84 -29.73
CA SER A 1050 -19.96 -13.03 -30.93
C SER A 1050 -21.42 -13.04 -31.41
N MET A 1051 -22.06 -14.22 -31.47
CA MET A 1051 -23.49 -14.31 -31.85
C MET A 1051 -24.39 -13.56 -30.87
N ILE A 1052 -24.14 -13.68 -29.57
CA ILE A 1052 -24.93 -13.00 -28.54
C ILE A 1052 -24.72 -11.48 -28.59
N LEU A 1053 -23.47 -11.02 -28.71
CA LEU A 1053 -23.12 -9.59 -28.76
C LEU A 1053 -23.57 -8.90 -30.05
N ASN A 1054 -23.78 -9.67 -31.12
CA ASN A 1054 -24.34 -9.21 -32.41
C ASN A 1054 -25.86 -9.35 -32.47
N SER A 1055 -26.51 -9.73 -31.36
CA SER A 1055 -27.98 -9.87 -31.26
C SER A 1055 -28.58 -10.84 -32.29
N THR A 1056 -27.86 -11.92 -32.62
CA THR A 1056 -28.38 -13.01 -33.46
C THR A 1056 -29.68 -13.55 -32.85
N PRO A 1057 -30.75 -13.81 -33.62
CA PRO A 1057 -32.01 -14.34 -33.09
C PRO A 1057 -31.82 -15.60 -32.23
N ILE A 1058 -32.53 -15.70 -31.10
CA ILE A 1058 -32.38 -16.81 -30.13
C ILE A 1058 -32.62 -18.17 -30.80
N ASP A 1059 -33.59 -18.26 -31.71
CA ASP A 1059 -33.88 -19.49 -32.45
C ASP A 1059 -32.70 -19.93 -33.33
N GLU A 1060 -32.01 -18.97 -33.95
CA GLU A 1060 -30.82 -19.25 -34.75
C GLU A 1060 -29.65 -19.69 -33.87
N ILE A 1061 -29.46 -19.05 -32.70
CA ILE A 1061 -28.47 -19.47 -31.70
C ILE A 1061 -28.79 -20.90 -31.24
N SER A 1062 -30.04 -21.19 -30.93
CA SER A 1062 -30.51 -22.52 -30.48
C SER A 1062 -30.22 -23.59 -31.53
N ILE A 1063 -30.61 -23.35 -32.79
CA ILE A 1063 -30.36 -24.27 -33.91
C ILE A 1063 -28.86 -24.51 -34.09
N LYS A 1064 -28.04 -23.46 -34.00
CA LYS A 1064 -26.58 -23.58 -34.18
C LYS A 1064 -25.90 -24.36 -33.06
N LEU A 1065 -26.37 -24.24 -31.82
CA LEU A 1065 -25.73 -24.86 -30.65
C LEU A 1065 -26.30 -26.23 -30.27
N SER A 1066 -27.53 -26.56 -30.64
CA SER A 1066 -28.18 -27.83 -30.27
C SER A 1066 -27.45 -29.09 -30.76
N GLY A 1067 -26.65 -28.97 -31.84
CA GLY A 1067 -25.85 -30.07 -32.39
C GLY A 1067 -24.53 -30.34 -31.66
N LEU A 1068 -24.16 -29.49 -30.69
CA LEU A 1068 -22.91 -29.61 -29.93
C LEU A 1068 -23.05 -30.38 -28.61
N GLY A 1069 -24.26 -30.46 -28.05
CA GLY A 1069 -24.49 -31.12 -26.76
C GLY A 1069 -25.79 -30.68 -26.09
N VAL A 1070 -25.91 -30.96 -24.80
CA VAL A 1070 -27.07 -30.57 -23.98
C VAL A 1070 -27.11 -29.03 -23.87
N LEU A 1071 -28.10 -28.42 -24.53
CA LEU A 1071 -28.31 -26.97 -24.51
C LEU A 1071 -29.45 -26.58 -23.57
N SER A 1072 -29.26 -25.52 -22.80
CA SER A 1072 -30.28 -24.84 -22.00
C SER A 1072 -30.18 -23.34 -22.22
N LEU A 1073 -31.24 -22.74 -22.78
CA LEU A 1073 -31.37 -21.29 -22.96
C LEU A 1073 -32.43 -20.77 -21.99
N ARG A 1074 -32.06 -19.82 -21.12
CA ARG A 1074 -32.96 -19.14 -20.19
C ARG A 1074 -32.98 -17.65 -20.55
N ASN A 1075 -34.15 -17.11 -20.82
CA ASN A 1075 -34.32 -15.70 -21.19
C ASN A 1075 -35.48 -15.08 -20.40
N ASP A 1076 -35.17 -14.35 -19.35
CA ASP A 1076 -36.13 -13.57 -18.58
C ASP A 1076 -36.20 -12.13 -19.11
N LYS A 1077 -36.60 -11.99 -20.37
CA LYS A 1077 -36.65 -10.72 -21.12
C LYS A 1077 -35.32 -9.94 -21.13
N GLY A 1078 -34.19 -10.64 -21.07
CA GLY A 1078 -32.85 -10.07 -21.05
C GLY A 1078 -32.13 -10.02 -22.41
N PHE A 1079 -32.78 -10.48 -23.48
CA PHE A 1079 -32.21 -10.55 -24.83
C PHE A 1079 -33.08 -9.79 -25.85
N PRO A 1080 -32.51 -8.96 -26.76
CA PRO A 1080 -31.08 -8.63 -26.92
C PRO A 1080 -30.47 -7.99 -25.67
N LEU A 1081 -29.15 -8.13 -25.50
CA LEU A 1081 -28.48 -7.65 -24.29
C LEU A 1081 -28.54 -6.12 -24.20
N GLU A 1082 -29.22 -5.59 -23.18
CA GLU A 1082 -29.22 -4.15 -22.89
C GLU A 1082 -27.82 -3.64 -22.52
N ARG A 1083 -27.12 -4.40 -21.67
CA ARG A 1083 -25.71 -4.20 -21.33
C ARG A 1083 -24.87 -5.16 -22.18
N ARG A 1084 -23.98 -4.63 -23.01
CA ARG A 1084 -23.07 -5.45 -23.85
C ARG A 1084 -21.92 -6.03 -23.01
N SER A 1085 -22.26 -6.79 -21.99
CA SER A 1085 -21.33 -7.47 -21.08
C SER A 1085 -21.68 -8.95 -20.92
N LEU A 1086 -20.66 -9.80 -20.89
CA LEU A 1086 -20.78 -11.26 -20.78
C LEU A 1086 -19.89 -11.80 -19.66
N LEU A 1087 -20.44 -12.74 -18.89
CA LEU A 1087 -19.67 -13.64 -18.03
C LEU A 1087 -19.63 -15.00 -18.70
N ILE A 1088 -18.44 -15.53 -18.97
CA ILE A 1088 -18.24 -16.86 -19.56
C ILE A 1088 -17.63 -17.77 -18.50
N TYR A 1089 -18.40 -18.75 -18.03
CA TYR A 1089 -17.96 -19.77 -17.10
C TYR A 1089 -17.62 -21.08 -17.82
N LEU A 1090 -16.33 -21.41 -17.90
CA LEU A 1090 -15.88 -22.72 -18.35
C LEU A 1090 -15.80 -23.73 -17.20
N VAL A 1091 -16.36 -24.92 -17.43
CA VAL A 1091 -16.36 -26.04 -16.47
C VAL A 1091 -15.42 -27.13 -17.00
N GLY A 1092 -14.37 -27.42 -16.25
CA GLY A 1092 -13.29 -28.33 -16.65
C GLY A 1092 -12.07 -27.62 -17.23
N GLY A 1093 -11.91 -26.32 -16.95
CA GLY A 1093 -10.70 -25.55 -17.25
C GLY A 1093 -10.72 -24.74 -18.55
N VAL A 1094 -10.20 -23.50 -18.48
CA VAL A 1094 -10.06 -22.56 -19.61
C VAL A 1094 -8.59 -22.37 -20.00
N THR A 1095 -8.29 -22.12 -21.27
CA THR A 1095 -6.92 -21.83 -21.70
C THR A 1095 -6.63 -20.33 -21.83
N TYR A 1096 -5.37 -19.93 -21.72
CA TYR A 1096 -4.96 -18.56 -22.03
C TYR A 1096 -5.19 -18.16 -23.50
N ALA A 1097 -5.24 -19.13 -24.42
CA ALA A 1097 -5.60 -18.86 -25.82
C ALA A 1097 -7.06 -18.46 -25.96
N GLU A 1098 -7.96 -19.16 -25.26
CA GLU A 1098 -9.38 -18.82 -25.19
C GLU A 1098 -9.62 -17.44 -24.57
N ILE A 1099 -8.87 -17.13 -23.50
CA ILE A 1099 -8.90 -15.81 -22.85
C ILE A 1099 -8.42 -14.73 -23.83
N ALA A 1100 -7.30 -14.94 -24.52
CA ALA A 1100 -6.77 -13.99 -25.51
C ALA A 1100 -7.74 -13.76 -26.69
N ALA A 1101 -8.42 -14.82 -27.16
CA ALA A 1101 -9.45 -14.72 -28.18
C ALA A 1101 -10.65 -13.88 -27.73
N CYS A 1102 -11.09 -14.05 -26.48
CA CYS A 1102 -12.15 -13.23 -25.89
C CYS A 1102 -11.72 -11.77 -25.70
N ASN A 1103 -10.48 -11.52 -25.28
CA ASN A 1103 -9.92 -10.16 -25.17
C ASN A 1103 -9.89 -9.45 -26.54
N LEU A 1104 -9.59 -10.18 -27.62
CA LEU A 1104 -9.67 -9.61 -28.96
C LEU A 1104 -11.12 -9.28 -29.33
N LEU A 1105 -12.07 -10.18 -29.08
CA LEU A 1105 -13.48 -9.94 -29.35
C LEU A 1105 -14.01 -8.72 -28.55
N GLU A 1106 -13.63 -8.60 -27.29
CA GLU A 1106 -13.93 -7.45 -26.43
C GLU A 1106 -13.46 -6.15 -27.10
N THR A 1107 -12.20 -6.12 -27.54
CA THR A 1107 -11.58 -4.97 -28.23
C THR A 1107 -12.32 -4.63 -29.53
N LEU A 1108 -12.67 -5.62 -30.34
CA LEU A 1108 -13.32 -5.41 -31.64
C LEU A 1108 -14.78 -4.94 -31.51
N THR A 1109 -15.47 -5.33 -30.44
CA THR A 1109 -16.90 -5.06 -30.27
C THR A 1109 -17.20 -3.90 -29.32
N GLY A 1110 -16.23 -3.47 -28.53
CA GLY A 1110 -16.42 -2.51 -27.43
C GLY A 1110 -17.31 -3.06 -26.31
N SER A 1111 -17.45 -4.39 -26.23
CA SER A 1111 -18.18 -5.07 -25.17
C SER A 1111 -17.30 -5.24 -23.92
N ARG A 1112 -17.82 -5.92 -22.90
CA ARG A 1112 -17.03 -6.37 -21.74
C ARG A 1112 -17.20 -7.88 -21.55
N ILE A 1113 -16.12 -8.64 -21.53
CA ILE A 1113 -16.13 -10.08 -21.37
C ILE A 1113 -15.30 -10.45 -20.14
N ILE A 1114 -15.93 -11.14 -19.20
CA ILE A 1114 -15.27 -11.68 -18.01
C ILE A 1114 -15.24 -13.19 -18.14
N ILE A 1115 -14.06 -13.78 -18.00
CA ILE A 1115 -13.86 -15.22 -18.01
C ILE A 1115 -13.83 -15.72 -16.57
N PHE A 1116 -14.60 -16.77 -16.30
CA PHE A 1116 -14.63 -17.50 -15.04
C PHE A 1116 -14.36 -18.98 -15.32
N SER A 1117 -13.58 -19.64 -14.47
CA SER A 1117 -13.32 -21.08 -14.61
C SER A 1117 -12.97 -21.71 -13.26
N ASP A 1118 -13.08 -23.04 -13.18
CA ASP A 1118 -12.52 -23.79 -12.06
C ASP A 1118 -10.99 -23.70 -12.00
N ARG A 1119 -10.32 -23.63 -13.16
CA ARG A 1119 -8.87 -23.51 -13.29
C ARG A 1119 -8.47 -22.97 -14.67
N ILE A 1120 -7.26 -22.41 -14.79
CA ILE A 1120 -6.60 -22.19 -16.08
C ILE A 1120 -5.72 -23.41 -16.42
N ILE A 1121 -5.89 -23.97 -17.61
CA ILE A 1121 -5.23 -25.21 -18.05
C ILE A 1121 -4.49 -25.04 -19.39
N THR A 1122 -3.63 -26.01 -19.69
CA THR A 1122 -3.08 -26.31 -21.02
C THR A 1122 -3.63 -27.63 -21.56
N GLY A 1123 -3.39 -27.92 -22.84
CA GLY A 1123 -3.67 -29.25 -23.37
C GLY A 1123 -2.83 -30.34 -22.70
N ASN A 1124 -1.61 -30.00 -22.26
CA ASN A 1124 -0.74 -30.93 -21.52
C ASN A 1124 -1.29 -31.26 -20.13
N ASP A 1125 -1.89 -30.29 -19.43
CA ASP A 1125 -2.58 -30.53 -18.15
C ASP A 1125 -3.75 -31.52 -18.32
N LEU A 1126 -4.51 -31.38 -19.41
CA LEU A 1126 -5.60 -32.30 -19.74
C LEU A 1126 -5.09 -33.74 -19.91
N MET A 1127 -4.00 -33.91 -20.65
CA MET A 1127 -3.39 -35.23 -20.86
C MET A 1127 -2.82 -35.79 -19.57
N LYS A 1128 -2.23 -34.94 -18.72
CA LYS A 1128 -1.72 -35.34 -17.41
C LYS A 1128 -2.85 -35.87 -16.53
N GLU A 1129 -4.03 -35.26 -16.57
CA GLU A 1129 -5.19 -35.75 -15.84
C GLU A 1129 -5.67 -37.12 -16.35
N ILE A 1130 -5.62 -37.37 -17.66
CA ILE A 1130 -5.93 -38.68 -18.28
C ILE A 1130 -4.90 -39.76 -17.90
N LEU A 1131 -3.64 -39.39 -17.72
CA LEU A 1131 -2.56 -40.32 -17.40
C LEU A 1131 -2.29 -40.51 -15.90
N SER A 1132 -3.07 -39.86 -15.03
CA SER A 1132 -2.86 -39.86 -13.57
C SER A 1132 -3.88 -40.64 -12.77
#